data_AF-A0A0N7LQV1-F1
#
_entry.id   AF-A0A0N7LQV1-F1
#
_cell.length_a   1.000
_cell.length_b   1.000
_cell.length_c   1.000
_cell.angle_alpha   90.00
_cell.angle_beta   90.00
_cell.angle_gamma   90.00
#
_symmetry.space_group_name_H-M   'P 1'
#
loop_
_entity.id
_entity.type
_entity.pdbx_description
1 polymer ?
#
loop_
_entity_poly.entity_id
_entity_poly.type
_entity_poly.pdbx_seq_one_letter_code
_entity_poly.pdbx_strand_id
1 'polypeptide(L)'
;MSGIYVSNEQELLSALSKASGGDTILLESGDYGSVELNGFKFNDFVTIESADGNMGAEFDTLDIFNSSHIRVDNVKVELPSNSGSSVVHIDNSNHIDFINSEVSGKSDNVYPIEGPKFGIYVYNGSSDITLENNYVHDVLNGIVNFGTDDFKIIGNTVNFVGSDAFKFAGVDGGQIINNTGPTHFYPSADSHADFMQFQGAPSHNLEIIGNTLLLQNRFDMQGIFLAGQGGHSNLTIQQNIIYTQMANAIYVNEGNGSTITITDNTLINALNDSRPVTKITAPSGSTTENNIVSQKKGEIASDDLEIQHLDSNGAYYYDDLFVGLTDGKGITIEDLQPVSGSLAESYGAYDRLMELLNGDSGSTPEPTPEPTPEPTPEPTPEPDSGDTDQGSIVTPIPGTAFAMTGDQEISGAGDVLEVAHSQGMEVSSGTLAFSFNAESVSGAKGLVSKDASGDGHHFTSYINKGTLYFRFQDGKSSETIRINDIKANTEYDVQVAVGEGGATVWLNGSIAGATSTDMDWSQNTEFLQIGGNGWASESGENGFKHTFDGTISDVILVEGLKTPSEMDAIMVGEGPSSGDDQGTPAVNEPPAADEPPAADEPPAVDEPPAADEPPVYANSVFSMEGDSEFFGFTKDIVNVEHKSAYELSEGTIYFSFNADSVNARQGLMSKDASGYAGGGDHFSAWVHKGTLYVRFQDGENDATFEAGNIKANQTYEVTAYFQQGEVGVYLNGELLGTQTLTMDWTDNAEYLQVGGLGWASATGDDAVKDAFDGTISDVAIFDEVYTPQDVDLIV
;
A
#
# COMPACT_ATOMS: atom_id res chain seq x y z
N MET A 1 42.01 15.23 -4.19
CA MET A 1 42.67 16.53 -3.95
C MET A 1 42.68 16.78 -2.44
N SER A 2 43.21 17.88 -1.91
CA SER A 2 43.02 18.21 -0.48
C SER A 2 41.86 19.20 -0.37
N GLY A 3 40.71 18.77 0.16
CA GLY A 3 39.57 19.64 0.38
C GLY A 3 39.86 20.72 1.43
N ILE A 4 39.11 21.82 1.34
CA ILE A 4 39.18 22.95 2.28
C ILE A 4 38.12 22.70 3.36
N TYR A 5 38.54 22.28 4.55
CA TYR A 5 37.63 22.08 5.68
C TYR A 5 37.19 23.41 6.30
N VAL A 6 35.90 23.53 6.59
CA VAL A 6 35.26 24.69 7.24
C VAL A 6 34.19 24.21 8.22
N SER A 7 33.96 24.95 9.31
CA SER A 7 33.09 24.52 10.43
C SER A 7 31.92 25.45 10.75
N ASN A 8 31.69 26.48 9.92
CA ASN A 8 30.64 27.49 10.09
C ASN A 8 30.52 28.39 8.83
N GLU A 9 29.44 29.17 8.74
CA GLU A 9 29.18 30.20 7.71
C GLU A 9 30.43 31.06 7.40
N GLN A 10 31.02 31.67 8.43
CA GLN A 10 32.12 32.64 8.24
C GLN A 10 33.35 31.98 7.60
N GLU A 11 33.63 30.73 7.93
CA GLU A 11 34.70 29.94 7.31
C GLU A 11 34.33 29.53 5.88
N LEU A 12 33.09 29.10 5.62
CA LEU A 12 32.58 28.78 4.28
C LEU A 12 32.70 29.97 3.32
N LEU A 13 32.16 31.14 3.67
CA LEU A 13 32.27 32.37 2.87
C LEU A 13 33.74 32.81 2.71
N SER A 14 34.56 32.60 3.74
CA SER A 14 36.00 32.86 3.68
C SER A 14 36.77 31.89 2.78
N ALA A 15 36.30 30.65 2.60
CA ALA A 15 36.86 29.67 1.68
C ALA A 15 36.44 29.98 0.25
N LEU A 16 35.14 30.19 0.00
CA LEU A 16 34.59 30.54 -1.31
C LEU A 16 35.23 31.80 -1.91
N SER A 17 35.48 32.83 -1.10
CA SER A 17 36.17 34.06 -1.55
C SER A 17 37.64 33.87 -1.98
N LYS A 18 38.21 32.67 -1.78
CA LYS A 18 39.58 32.28 -2.15
C LYS A 18 39.63 31.08 -3.11
N ALA A 19 38.51 30.40 -3.30
CA ALA A 19 38.40 29.20 -4.13
C ALA A 19 38.64 29.51 -5.62
N SER A 20 39.07 28.50 -6.34
CA SER A 20 39.16 28.45 -7.79
C SER A 20 38.31 27.30 -8.32
N GLY A 21 37.84 27.38 -9.56
CA GLY A 21 37.10 26.28 -10.17
C GLY A 21 37.89 24.97 -10.15
N GLY A 22 37.23 23.88 -9.75
CA GLY A 22 37.80 22.57 -9.43
C GLY A 22 38.14 22.37 -7.93
N ASP A 23 37.98 23.38 -7.07
CA ASP A 23 38.16 23.24 -5.63
C ASP A 23 36.92 22.60 -4.94
N THR A 24 37.19 21.87 -3.86
CA THR A 24 36.18 21.27 -2.98
C THR A 24 36.28 21.87 -1.58
N ILE A 25 35.16 22.37 -1.06
CA ILE A 25 35.00 22.85 0.31
C ILE A 25 34.19 21.80 1.09
N LEU A 26 34.79 21.29 2.15
CA LEU A 26 34.25 20.22 2.98
C LEU A 26 33.68 20.84 4.26
N LEU A 27 32.37 20.68 4.47
CA LEU A 27 31.65 21.17 5.64
C LEU A 27 31.78 20.17 6.80
N GLU A 28 32.36 20.56 7.93
CA GLU A 28 32.29 19.75 9.16
C GLU A 28 30.83 19.71 9.66
N SER A 29 30.38 18.56 10.19
CA SER A 29 28.99 18.38 10.62
C SER A 29 28.60 19.39 11.71
N GLY A 30 27.47 20.08 11.53
CA GLY A 30 27.02 21.15 12.41
C GLY A 30 26.11 22.17 11.70
N ASP A 31 25.65 23.14 12.49
CA ASP A 31 24.74 24.23 12.11
C ASP A 31 25.52 25.41 11.47
N TYR A 32 25.17 25.73 10.23
CA TYR A 32 25.67 26.87 9.45
C TYR A 32 24.71 28.08 9.44
N GLY A 33 23.49 27.93 9.96
CA GLY A 33 22.43 28.93 9.94
C GLY A 33 21.97 29.32 8.53
N SER A 34 21.37 30.50 8.38
CA SER A 34 21.03 31.08 7.08
C SER A 34 22.27 31.57 6.32
N VAL A 35 22.52 31.04 5.12
CA VAL A 35 23.71 31.37 4.31
C VAL A 35 23.35 31.97 2.95
N GLU A 36 23.97 33.11 2.62
CA GLU A 36 23.80 33.81 1.33
C GLU A 36 25.08 33.73 0.45
N LEU A 37 25.01 32.99 -0.65
CA LEU A 37 26.07 32.83 -1.66
C LEU A 37 25.93 33.87 -2.79
N ASN A 38 26.29 35.12 -2.49
CA ASN A 38 26.05 36.25 -3.39
C ASN A 38 27.27 36.66 -4.24
N GLY A 39 27.12 36.62 -5.56
CA GLY A 39 28.09 37.16 -6.52
C GLY A 39 29.36 36.31 -6.73
N PHE A 40 29.34 35.05 -6.31
CA PHE A 40 30.46 34.12 -6.52
C PHE A 40 30.46 33.63 -7.97
N LYS A 41 31.54 33.91 -8.70
CA LYS A 41 31.67 33.61 -10.14
C LYS A 41 32.97 32.85 -10.39
N PHE A 42 32.87 31.55 -10.66
CA PHE A 42 34.01 30.70 -11.00
C PHE A 42 34.03 30.34 -12.50
N ASN A 43 35.14 29.79 -12.99
CA ASN A 43 35.32 29.37 -14.39
C ASN A 43 35.11 27.86 -14.61
N ASP A 44 34.87 27.13 -13.53
CA ASP A 44 34.61 25.69 -13.40
C ASP A 44 34.01 25.49 -11.99
N PHE A 45 33.35 24.37 -11.71
CA PHE A 45 32.59 24.18 -10.47
C PHE A 45 33.46 24.29 -9.21
N VAL A 46 32.98 25.03 -8.21
CA VAL A 46 33.41 24.87 -6.81
C VAL A 46 32.37 24.03 -6.10
N THR A 47 32.78 22.90 -5.54
CA THR A 47 31.90 21.98 -4.81
C THR A 47 31.88 22.34 -3.32
N ILE A 48 30.69 22.36 -2.74
CA ILE A 48 30.42 22.50 -1.30
C ILE A 48 29.69 21.22 -0.89
N GLU A 49 30.29 20.40 0.00
CA GLU A 49 29.71 19.12 0.41
C GLU A 49 29.91 18.82 1.90
N SER A 50 29.00 18.05 2.54
CA SER A 50 29.22 17.58 3.92
C SER A 50 30.37 16.58 3.98
N ALA A 51 31.33 16.84 4.87
CA ALA A 51 32.58 16.09 4.99
C ALA A 51 32.42 14.64 5.48
N ASP A 52 31.24 14.31 6.02
CA ASP A 52 30.88 12.97 6.50
C ASP A 52 30.23 12.08 5.44
N GLY A 53 29.80 12.63 4.29
CA GLY A 53 29.08 11.88 3.27
C GLY A 53 27.63 11.52 3.65
N ASN A 54 27.05 12.17 4.67
CA ASN A 54 25.73 11.84 5.21
C ASN A 54 24.99 13.10 5.73
N MET A 55 24.94 14.15 4.90
CA MET A 55 24.20 15.41 5.12
C MET A 55 24.42 16.13 6.47
N GLY A 56 25.50 15.87 7.21
CA GLY A 56 25.64 16.38 8.57
C GLY A 56 25.90 17.90 8.69
N ALA A 57 26.08 18.61 7.58
CA ALA A 57 26.05 20.07 7.57
C ALA A 57 24.62 20.57 7.32
N GLU A 58 24.08 21.28 8.32
CA GLU A 58 22.71 21.77 8.36
C GLU A 58 22.66 23.29 8.16
N PHE A 59 21.71 23.77 7.38
CA PHE A 59 21.46 25.19 7.09
C PHE A 59 20.02 25.56 7.44
N ASP A 60 19.77 26.75 8.03
CA ASP A 60 18.40 27.26 8.20
C ASP A 60 17.77 27.62 6.84
N THR A 61 18.57 28.23 5.95
CA THR A 61 18.22 28.59 4.57
C THR A 61 19.49 28.66 3.72
N LEU A 62 19.35 28.41 2.41
CA LEU A 62 20.45 28.59 1.45
C LEU A 62 20.00 29.45 0.25
N ASP A 63 20.51 30.67 0.22
CA ASP A 63 20.25 31.65 -0.85
C ASP A 63 21.46 31.72 -1.81
N ILE A 64 21.26 31.50 -3.12
CA ILE A 64 22.30 31.54 -4.15
C ILE A 64 21.96 32.62 -5.18
N PHE A 65 22.59 33.78 -5.04
CA PHE A 65 22.24 34.99 -5.80
C PHE A 65 23.36 35.48 -6.69
N ASN A 66 23.05 35.82 -7.94
CA ASN A 66 24.01 36.40 -8.89
C ASN A 66 25.29 35.55 -9.06
N SER A 67 25.23 34.24 -8.87
CA SER A 67 26.39 33.34 -8.74
C SER A 67 26.51 32.38 -9.93
N SER A 68 27.65 31.70 -10.11
CA SER A 68 27.79 30.67 -11.15
C SER A 68 28.97 29.71 -10.94
N HIS A 69 28.80 28.49 -11.43
CA HIS A 69 29.70 27.34 -11.24
C HIS A 69 29.84 26.99 -9.74
N ILE A 70 28.71 26.76 -9.08
CA ILE A 70 28.64 26.28 -7.70
C ILE A 70 27.90 24.95 -7.71
N ARG A 71 28.48 23.94 -7.06
CA ARG A 71 27.79 22.69 -6.75
C ARG A 71 27.61 22.61 -5.24
N VAL A 72 26.38 22.36 -4.80
CA VAL A 72 26.04 22.01 -3.44
C VAL A 72 25.59 20.56 -3.46
N ASP A 73 26.22 19.72 -2.65
CA ASP A 73 26.09 18.26 -2.71
C ASP A 73 25.97 17.70 -1.28
N ASN A 74 24.99 16.84 -1.02
CA ASN A 74 24.89 16.12 0.25
C ASN A 74 24.89 17.06 1.48
N VAL A 75 23.89 17.95 1.57
CA VAL A 75 23.64 18.82 2.74
C VAL A 75 22.17 18.72 3.18
N LYS A 76 21.86 19.22 4.38
CA LYS A 76 20.47 19.42 4.84
C LYS A 76 20.16 20.92 4.95
N VAL A 77 19.00 21.34 4.46
CA VAL A 77 18.47 22.71 4.63
C VAL A 77 17.07 22.60 5.24
N GLU A 78 16.92 22.97 6.51
CA GLU A 78 15.64 22.90 7.24
C GLU A 78 15.30 24.25 7.84
N LEU A 79 14.13 24.80 7.51
CA LEU A 79 13.70 26.06 8.10
C LEU A 79 13.34 25.88 9.59
N PRO A 80 13.89 26.66 10.54
CA PRO A 80 13.60 26.55 11.97
C PRO A 80 12.20 27.07 12.37
N SER A 81 11.34 27.38 11.39
CA SER A 81 9.96 27.85 11.60
C SER A 81 9.08 27.54 10.40
N ASN A 82 7.78 27.30 10.66
CA ASN A 82 6.79 27.06 9.60
C ASN A 82 6.56 28.28 8.70
N SER A 83 6.89 29.50 9.12
CA SER A 83 6.79 30.68 8.26
C SER A 83 8.05 30.93 7.42
N GLY A 84 7.96 30.84 6.10
CA GLY A 84 9.06 31.16 5.18
C GLY A 84 8.62 31.46 3.75
N SER A 85 9.50 32.09 2.95
CA SER A 85 9.25 32.29 1.50
C SER A 85 9.81 31.16 0.65
N SER A 86 10.99 30.64 1.02
CA SER A 86 11.71 29.58 0.34
C SER A 86 12.73 28.99 1.32
N VAL A 87 13.00 27.69 1.25
CA VAL A 87 14.06 27.03 2.04
C VAL A 87 15.41 27.17 1.31
N VAL A 88 15.42 26.82 0.02
CA VAL A 88 16.53 27.06 -0.92
C VAL A 88 16.06 28.00 -2.02
N HIS A 89 16.88 28.98 -2.39
CA HIS A 89 16.52 30.00 -3.39
C HIS A 89 17.68 30.30 -4.34
N ILE A 90 17.45 30.15 -5.64
CA ILE A 90 18.43 30.41 -6.70
C ILE A 90 17.91 31.54 -7.60
N ASP A 91 18.53 32.72 -7.54
CA ASP A 91 18.10 33.92 -8.30
C ASP A 91 19.25 34.46 -9.16
N ASN A 92 18.94 34.78 -10.43
CA ASN A 92 19.84 35.38 -11.41
C ASN A 92 21.22 34.68 -11.48
N SER A 93 21.21 33.34 -11.40
CA SER A 93 22.41 32.49 -11.29
C SER A 93 22.46 31.45 -12.42
N ASN A 94 23.63 30.89 -12.71
CA ASN A 94 23.74 29.88 -13.78
C ASN A 94 24.88 28.89 -13.57
N HIS A 95 24.82 27.71 -14.18
CA HIS A 95 25.73 26.60 -13.89
C HIS A 95 25.72 26.31 -12.37
N ILE A 96 24.53 26.01 -11.83
CA ILE A 96 24.33 25.69 -10.41
C ILE A 96 23.80 24.27 -10.29
N ASP A 97 24.51 23.44 -9.55
CA ASP A 97 24.05 22.10 -9.18
C ASP A 97 23.66 22.13 -7.70
N PHE A 98 22.46 21.66 -7.36
CA PHE A 98 22.02 21.39 -5.98
C PHE A 98 21.50 19.96 -5.94
N ILE A 99 22.30 19.06 -5.35
CA ILE A 99 22.14 17.61 -5.55
C ILE A 99 22.26 16.80 -4.26
N ASN A 100 21.67 15.61 -4.26
CA ASN A 100 21.74 14.61 -3.18
C ASN A 100 21.43 15.18 -1.78
N SER A 101 20.54 16.17 -1.67
CA SER A 101 20.34 16.97 -0.45
C SER A 101 18.90 16.93 0.08
N GLU A 102 18.74 17.17 1.38
CA GLU A 102 17.44 17.29 2.05
C GLU A 102 17.03 18.76 2.16
N VAL A 103 15.78 19.09 1.82
CA VAL A 103 15.23 20.45 1.85
C VAL A 103 13.84 20.44 2.48
N SER A 104 13.70 21.00 3.67
CA SER A 104 12.48 20.87 4.46
C SER A 104 11.94 22.19 5.03
N GLY A 105 10.61 22.25 5.17
CA GLY A 105 10.02 23.04 6.24
C GLY A 105 10.40 22.48 7.61
N LYS A 106 9.91 23.09 8.69
CA LYS A 106 10.28 22.63 10.02
C LYS A 106 9.67 21.25 10.29
N SER A 107 10.51 20.30 10.69
CA SER A 107 10.10 18.95 11.06
C SER A 107 9.39 18.93 12.44
N ASP A 108 8.18 19.50 12.54
CA ASP A 108 7.44 19.65 13.81
C ASP A 108 5.98 19.13 13.83
N ASN A 109 5.62 18.26 12.88
CA ASN A 109 4.27 17.70 12.72
C ASN A 109 3.21 18.81 12.72
N VAL A 110 3.39 19.80 11.86
CA VAL A 110 2.38 20.78 11.47
C VAL A 110 2.09 20.59 9.99
N TYR A 111 0.83 20.79 9.57
CA TYR A 111 0.48 20.61 8.16
C TYR A 111 1.33 21.54 7.24
N PRO A 112 1.89 21.01 6.13
CA PRO A 112 2.71 21.75 5.17
C PRO A 112 2.07 23.02 4.60
N ILE A 113 0.75 23.17 4.72
CA ILE A 113 0.02 24.38 4.35
C ILE A 113 0.34 25.61 5.21
N GLU A 114 0.71 25.40 6.47
CA GLU A 114 1.22 26.44 7.36
C GLU A 114 2.74 26.62 7.22
N GLY A 115 3.38 25.74 6.45
CA GLY A 115 4.80 25.69 6.17
C GLY A 115 5.30 26.76 5.20
N PRO A 116 6.61 26.76 4.88
CA PRO A 116 7.21 27.74 4.00
C PRO A 116 6.64 27.62 2.59
N LYS A 117 6.54 28.77 1.92
CA LYS A 117 5.82 28.84 0.64
C LYS A 117 6.43 27.92 -0.44
N PHE A 118 7.75 27.79 -0.48
CA PHE A 118 8.49 27.00 -1.47
C PHE A 118 9.58 26.17 -0.77
N GLY A 119 9.83 24.94 -1.23
CA GLY A 119 11.03 24.18 -0.87
C GLY A 119 12.25 24.74 -1.60
N ILE A 120 12.44 24.32 -2.85
CA ILE A 120 13.46 24.87 -3.75
C ILE A 120 12.80 25.85 -4.72
N TYR A 121 13.29 27.10 -4.76
CA TYR A 121 12.78 28.14 -5.66
C TYR A 121 13.87 28.65 -6.60
N VAL A 122 13.69 28.46 -7.91
CA VAL A 122 14.59 28.93 -8.97
C VAL A 122 13.90 30.03 -9.77
N TYR A 123 14.54 31.20 -9.89
CA TYR A 123 13.88 32.41 -10.38
C TYR A 123 14.77 33.34 -11.24
N ASN A 124 14.11 34.30 -11.88
CA ASN A 124 14.69 35.55 -12.38
C ASN A 124 15.77 35.37 -13.48
N GLY A 125 15.48 34.55 -14.49
CA GLY A 125 16.39 34.31 -15.61
C GLY A 125 17.61 33.46 -15.23
N SER A 126 17.48 32.63 -14.19
CA SER A 126 18.50 31.62 -13.89
C SER A 126 18.49 30.51 -14.95
N SER A 127 19.66 29.98 -15.30
CA SER A 127 19.80 29.01 -16.39
C SER A 127 20.94 28.01 -16.21
N ASP A 128 20.91 26.84 -16.84
CA ASP A 128 21.84 25.73 -16.56
C ASP A 128 21.85 25.38 -15.06
N ILE A 129 20.69 24.93 -14.60
CA ILE A 129 20.43 24.59 -13.19
C ILE A 129 20.08 23.10 -13.09
N THR A 130 20.85 22.36 -12.28
CA THR A 130 20.62 20.95 -11.99
C THR A 130 20.08 20.79 -10.56
N LEU A 131 18.87 20.26 -10.43
CA LEU A 131 18.29 19.79 -9.18
C LEU A 131 18.16 18.26 -9.28
N GLU A 132 19.02 17.50 -8.59
CA GLU A 132 19.12 16.05 -8.77
C GLU A 132 19.14 15.28 -7.45
N ASN A 133 18.33 14.21 -7.34
CA ASN A 133 18.27 13.31 -6.18
C ASN A 133 18.03 14.01 -4.82
N ASN A 134 17.30 15.13 -4.82
CA ASN A 134 16.94 15.82 -3.57
C ASN A 134 15.65 15.26 -2.97
N TYR A 135 15.55 15.30 -1.64
CA TYR A 135 14.30 15.06 -0.92
C TYR A 135 13.74 16.39 -0.42
N VAL A 136 12.53 16.75 -0.85
CA VAL A 136 11.89 18.04 -0.54
C VAL A 136 10.55 17.81 0.17
N HIS A 137 10.38 18.33 1.39
CA HIS A 137 9.19 18.06 2.19
C HIS A 137 8.77 19.17 3.17
N ASP A 138 7.59 19.02 3.76
CA ASP A 138 6.99 19.94 4.75
C ASP A 138 6.82 21.39 4.26
N VAL A 139 6.52 21.55 2.96
CA VAL A 139 6.43 22.86 2.29
C VAL A 139 5.10 23.06 1.56
N LEU A 140 4.67 24.31 1.39
CA LEU A 140 3.42 24.60 0.66
C LEU A 140 3.53 24.22 -0.82
N ASN A 141 4.68 24.43 -1.47
CA ASN A 141 4.96 23.93 -2.83
C ASN A 141 6.38 23.38 -2.85
N GLY A 142 6.62 22.26 -3.52
CA GLY A 142 7.92 21.55 -3.51
C GLY A 142 9.03 22.29 -4.28
N ILE A 143 9.19 21.95 -5.56
CA ILE A 143 10.21 22.55 -6.45
C ILE A 143 9.54 23.52 -7.43
N VAL A 144 10.04 24.75 -7.50
CA VAL A 144 9.40 25.86 -8.20
C VAL A 144 10.37 26.60 -9.12
N ASN A 145 10.14 26.54 -10.44
CA ASN A 145 10.98 27.19 -11.47
C ASN A 145 10.18 28.23 -12.27
N PHE A 146 10.46 29.51 -12.08
CA PHE A 146 9.73 30.62 -12.73
C PHE A 146 10.66 31.51 -13.56
N GLY A 147 10.44 31.57 -14.88
CA GLY A 147 11.24 32.37 -15.80
C GLY A 147 12.70 31.90 -15.85
N THR A 148 12.91 30.61 -16.10
CA THR A 148 14.20 29.93 -16.09
C THR A 148 14.40 29.16 -17.39
N ASP A 149 15.64 29.13 -17.88
CA ASP A 149 16.01 28.49 -19.14
C ASP A 149 16.99 27.33 -18.91
N ASP A 150 17.05 26.33 -19.80
CA ASP A 150 18.03 25.22 -19.76
C ASP A 150 18.18 24.56 -18.37
N PHE A 151 17.18 23.83 -17.87
CA PHE A 151 17.19 23.25 -16.51
C PHE A 151 16.98 21.73 -16.46
N LYS A 152 17.41 21.11 -15.37
CA LYS A 152 17.25 19.68 -15.06
C LYS A 152 16.69 19.49 -13.67
N ILE A 153 15.62 18.72 -13.56
CA ILE A 153 14.99 18.27 -12.32
C ILE A 153 14.88 16.75 -12.45
N ILE A 154 15.83 16.02 -11.85
CA ILE A 154 16.02 14.58 -12.10
C ILE A 154 16.01 13.80 -10.77
N GLY A 155 15.21 12.73 -10.67
CA GLY A 155 15.28 11.80 -9.53
C GLY A 155 14.91 12.40 -8.16
N ASN A 156 14.32 13.60 -8.11
CA ASN A 156 13.94 14.23 -6.85
C ASN A 156 12.66 13.60 -6.30
N THR A 157 12.55 13.51 -4.98
CA THR A 157 11.32 13.13 -4.29
C THR A 157 10.74 14.36 -3.60
N VAL A 158 9.49 14.69 -3.91
CA VAL A 158 8.72 15.76 -3.25
C VAL A 158 7.59 15.10 -2.47
N ASN A 159 7.55 15.26 -1.14
CA ASN A 159 6.49 14.70 -0.30
C ASN A 159 5.99 15.72 0.73
N PHE A 160 4.90 15.42 1.47
CA PHE A 160 4.33 16.30 2.49
C PHE A 160 4.16 17.75 1.97
N VAL A 161 3.28 17.95 0.99
CA VAL A 161 3.04 19.29 0.39
C VAL A 161 1.65 19.84 0.64
N GLY A 162 1.54 21.18 0.75
CA GLY A 162 0.27 21.88 0.99
C GLY A 162 -0.43 22.41 -0.28
N SER A 163 0.18 22.24 -1.45
CA SER A 163 -0.29 22.73 -2.75
C SER A 163 0.46 21.97 -3.86
N ASP A 164 0.98 22.64 -4.90
CA ASP A 164 1.60 21.94 -6.03
C ASP A 164 2.98 21.34 -5.69
N ALA A 165 3.23 20.10 -6.12
CA ALA A 165 4.51 19.44 -5.88
C ALA A 165 5.64 20.03 -6.74
N PHE A 166 5.40 20.19 -8.04
CA PHE A 166 6.29 20.88 -8.96
C PHE A 166 5.54 22.04 -9.63
N LYS A 167 6.15 23.22 -9.71
CA LYS A 167 5.46 24.44 -10.15
C LYS A 167 6.30 25.28 -11.11
N PHE A 168 5.73 25.62 -12.26
CA PHE A 168 6.41 26.22 -13.38
C PHE A 168 5.67 27.43 -13.94
N ALA A 169 6.41 28.37 -14.53
CA ALA A 169 5.85 29.49 -15.27
C ALA A 169 6.89 30.10 -16.22
N GLY A 170 6.58 30.17 -17.52
CA GLY A 170 7.45 30.84 -18.49
C GLY A 170 8.85 30.25 -18.61
N VAL A 171 8.98 28.91 -18.63
CA VAL A 171 10.27 28.21 -18.69
C VAL A 171 10.54 27.68 -20.10
N ASP A 172 11.81 27.65 -20.52
CA ASP A 172 12.24 27.25 -21.87
C ASP A 172 13.47 26.32 -21.83
N GLY A 173 13.37 25.10 -22.38
CA GLY A 173 14.46 24.12 -22.34
C GLY A 173 14.56 23.46 -20.97
N GLY A 174 13.90 22.32 -20.78
CA GLY A 174 13.82 21.70 -19.46
C GLY A 174 13.64 20.19 -19.47
N GLN A 175 14.36 19.50 -18.60
CA GLN A 175 14.23 18.07 -18.35
C GLN A 175 13.66 17.84 -16.95
N ILE A 176 12.50 17.20 -16.86
CA ILE A 176 11.81 16.81 -15.63
C ILE A 176 11.66 15.29 -15.67
N ILE A 177 12.65 14.58 -15.14
CA ILE A 177 12.85 13.14 -15.39
C ILE A 177 12.87 12.33 -14.10
N ASN A 178 12.12 11.22 -14.06
CA ASN A 178 12.15 10.21 -13.00
C ASN A 178 11.90 10.77 -11.58
N ASN A 179 11.19 11.89 -11.43
CA ASN A 179 10.87 12.46 -10.12
C ASN A 179 9.63 11.80 -9.49
N THR A 180 9.63 11.70 -8.16
CA THR A 180 8.53 11.17 -7.36
C THR A 180 7.76 12.31 -6.72
N GLY A 181 6.45 12.36 -6.95
CA GLY A 181 5.51 13.27 -6.32
C GLY A 181 5.05 12.81 -4.94
N PRO A 182 4.19 13.60 -4.28
CA PRO A 182 3.81 13.34 -2.91
C PRO A 182 2.96 12.08 -2.80
N THR A 183 3.26 11.29 -1.78
CA THR A 183 2.30 10.32 -1.24
C THR A 183 1.36 11.00 -0.24
N HIS A 184 1.86 12.04 0.46
CA HIS A 184 1.16 12.82 1.46
C HIS A 184 0.90 14.27 1.01
N PHE A 185 -0.38 14.62 0.92
CA PHE A 185 -0.87 15.89 0.37
C PHE A 185 -1.92 16.55 1.30
N TYR A 186 -1.71 17.83 1.64
CA TYR A 186 -2.47 18.55 2.67
C TYR A 186 -2.97 19.95 2.22
N PRO A 187 -3.85 20.04 1.21
CA PRO A 187 -4.31 21.32 0.67
C PRO A 187 -5.41 21.98 1.51
N SER A 188 -5.50 23.31 1.37
CA SER A 188 -6.72 24.07 1.68
C SER A 188 -7.77 23.87 0.60
N ALA A 189 -9.01 24.27 0.91
CA ALA A 189 -10.08 24.37 -0.08
C ALA A 189 -9.76 25.33 -1.26
N ASP A 190 -8.86 26.30 -1.08
CA ASP A 190 -8.55 27.34 -2.09
C ASP A 190 -7.18 27.14 -2.78
N SER A 191 -6.37 26.17 -2.36
CA SER A 191 -5.03 25.95 -2.93
C SER A 191 -5.09 25.20 -4.26
N HIS A 192 -4.09 25.47 -5.10
CA HIS A 192 -3.84 24.63 -6.27
C HIS A 192 -3.38 23.24 -5.81
N ALA A 193 -3.75 22.22 -6.59
CA ALA A 193 -3.63 20.83 -6.21
C ALA A 193 -3.18 20.05 -7.45
N ASP A 194 -1.99 20.36 -7.98
CA ASP A 194 -1.46 19.72 -9.17
C ASP A 194 -0.09 19.08 -8.87
N PHE A 195 0.15 17.87 -9.39
CA PHE A 195 1.47 17.22 -9.33
C PHE A 195 2.51 18.07 -10.07
N MET A 196 2.17 18.56 -11.26
CA MET A 196 2.99 19.52 -11.99
C MET A 196 2.14 20.65 -12.57
N GLN A 197 2.14 21.83 -11.94
CA GLN A 197 1.43 22.99 -12.45
C GLN A 197 2.32 23.84 -13.36
N PHE A 198 1.87 24.13 -14.59
CA PHE A 198 2.44 25.18 -15.44
C PHE A 198 1.44 26.33 -15.63
N GLN A 199 1.74 27.46 -15.00
CA GLN A 199 0.86 28.62 -14.91
C GLN A 199 1.47 29.89 -15.55
N GLY A 200 0.64 30.91 -15.76
CA GLY A 200 1.11 32.22 -16.20
C GLY A 200 1.59 32.24 -17.65
N ALA A 201 2.88 32.52 -17.88
CA ALA A 201 3.50 32.60 -19.20
C ALA A 201 3.68 31.20 -19.84
N PRO A 202 3.63 31.09 -21.18
CA PRO A 202 3.74 29.80 -21.86
C PRO A 202 5.15 29.21 -21.67
N SER A 203 5.24 27.88 -21.67
CA SER A 203 6.49 27.15 -21.49
C SER A 203 6.78 26.28 -22.72
N HIS A 204 8.07 26.08 -23.01
CA HIS A 204 8.52 25.54 -24.29
C HIS A 204 9.70 24.56 -24.15
N ASN A 205 9.85 23.65 -25.11
CA ASN A 205 11.01 22.76 -25.22
C ASN A 205 11.25 21.91 -23.95
N LEU A 206 10.23 21.14 -23.54
CA LEU A 206 10.26 20.37 -22.28
C LEU A 206 10.15 18.86 -22.50
N GLU A 207 10.92 18.12 -21.71
CA GLU A 207 10.85 16.67 -21.56
C GLU A 207 10.33 16.36 -20.15
N ILE A 208 9.16 15.73 -20.04
CA ILE A 208 8.51 15.33 -18.78
C ILE A 208 8.37 13.81 -18.81
N ILE A 209 9.39 13.09 -18.32
CA ILE A 209 9.56 11.66 -18.59
C ILE A 209 9.68 10.86 -17.28
N GLY A 210 8.96 9.74 -17.17
CA GLY A 210 9.18 8.77 -16.08
C GLY A 210 8.75 9.22 -14.68
N ASN A 211 8.04 10.34 -14.55
CA ASN A 211 7.68 10.87 -13.23
C ASN A 211 6.48 10.11 -12.64
N THR A 212 6.48 9.95 -11.31
CA THR A 212 5.55 9.06 -10.59
C THR A 212 4.76 9.83 -9.54
N LEU A 213 3.43 9.69 -9.53
CA LEU A 213 2.53 10.19 -8.49
C LEU A 213 1.67 9.02 -7.97
N LEU A 214 1.94 8.57 -6.75
CA LEU A 214 1.16 7.56 -6.04
C LEU A 214 0.67 8.17 -4.72
N LEU A 215 -0.51 8.79 -4.76
CA LEU A 215 -1.12 9.41 -3.59
C LEU A 215 -1.55 8.33 -2.58
N GLN A 216 -1.42 8.61 -1.28
CA GLN A 216 -1.83 7.71 -0.19
C GLN A 216 -2.94 8.33 0.65
N ASN A 217 -2.74 9.54 1.18
CA ASN A 217 -3.71 10.16 2.08
C ASN A 217 -4.90 10.84 1.36
N ARG A 218 -4.69 11.42 0.19
CA ARG A 218 -5.67 12.29 -0.48
C ARG A 218 -5.50 12.33 -1.99
N PHE A 219 -6.57 11.97 -2.71
CA PHE A 219 -6.50 11.65 -4.14
C PHE A 219 -7.00 12.75 -5.09
N ASP A 220 -7.31 13.95 -4.60
CA ASP A 220 -7.87 15.05 -5.40
C ASP A 220 -6.83 16.01 -5.99
N MET A 221 -5.56 15.58 -6.07
CA MET A 221 -4.50 16.25 -6.83
C MET A 221 -4.56 15.90 -8.33
N GLN A 222 -4.62 16.90 -9.21
CA GLN A 222 -4.47 16.74 -10.66
C GLN A 222 -3.06 16.26 -11.02
N GLY A 223 -2.89 15.65 -12.19
CA GLY A 223 -1.57 15.24 -12.66
C GLY A 223 -0.76 16.39 -13.25
N ILE A 224 -0.38 16.26 -14.53
CA ILE A 224 0.44 17.23 -15.24
C ILE A 224 -0.47 18.29 -15.88
N PHE A 225 -0.49 19.51 -15.32
CA PHE A 225 -1.50 20.54 -15.61
C PHE A 225 -0.91 21.84 -16.20
N LEU A 226 -0.98 21.97 -17.53
CA LEU A 226 -0.43 23.09 -18.30
C LEU A 226 -1.53 24.05 -18.79
N ALA A 227 -2.08 24.84 -17.86
CA ALA A 227 -3.17 25.80 -18.13
C ALA A 227 -2.74 27.26 -18.40
N GLY A 228 -1.43 27.52 -18.51
CA GLY A 228 -0.86 28.83 -18.82
C GLY A 228 -1.48 29.57 -20.04
N GLN A 229 -1.33 30.89 -20.04
CA GLN A 229 -1.80 31.76 -21.12
C GLN A 229 -0.78 31.80 -22.28
N GLY A 230 -1.24 31.66 -23.51
CA GLY A 230 -0.41 31.86 -24.72
C GLY A 230 -0.03 30.60 -25.50
N GLY A 231 -0.30 29.41 -24.95
CA GLY A 231 -0.10 28.12 -25.61
C GLY A 231 1.32 27.58 -25.45
N HIS A 232 1.43 26.39 -24.85
CA HIS A 232 2.70 25.68 -24.66
C HIS A 232 3.11 24.96 -25.95
N SER A 233 4.41 24.65 -26.14
CA SER A 233 4.86 24.02 -27.39
C SER A 233 6.18 23.27 -27.29
N ASN A 234 6.34 22.25 -28.14
CA ASN A 234 7.50 21.35 -28.15
C ASN A 234 7.65 20.67 -26.78
N LEU A 235 6.65 19.84 -26.46
CA LEU A 235 6.59 19.08 -25.22
C LEU A 235 6.58 17.58 -25.53
N THR A 236 7.38 16.83 -24.77
CA THR A 236 7.36 15.37 -24.71
C THR A 236 6.93 14.97 -23.30
N ILE A 237 5.83 14.23 -23.17
CA ILE A 237 5.30 13.74 -21.89
C ILE A 237 5.14 12.22 -21.99
N GLN A 238 6.06 11.46 -21.40
CA GLN A 238 6.18 10.01 -21.65
C GLN A 238 6.50 9.20 -20.39
N GLN A 239 6.10 7.93 -20.34
CA GLN A 239 6.44 7.01 -19.24
C GLN A 239 6.02 7.49 -17.83
N ASN A 240 5.13 8.48 -17.70
CA ASN A 240 4.70 8.98 -16.39
C ASN A 240 3.61 8.07 -15.80
N ILE A 241 3.68 7.83 -14.49
CA ILE A 241 2.73 7.01 -13.72
C ILE A 241 1.96 7.95 -12.79
N ILE A 242 0.64 8.02 -12.92
CA ILE A 242 -0.19 8.96 -12.14
C ILE A 242 -1.45 8.25 -11.62
N TYR A 243 -1.56 8.15 -10.29
CA TYR A 243 -2.74 7.63 -9.58
C TYR A 243 -3.50 8.78 -8.90
N THR A 244 -4.75 9.03 -9.32
CA THR A 244 -5.53 10.19 -8.87
C THR A 244 -7.05 10.02 -9.08
N GLN A 245 -7.90 10.67 -8.30
CA GLN A 245 -9.34 10.79 -8.61
C GLN A 245 -9.67 11.96 -9.54
N MET A 246 -8.69 12.81 -9.88
CA MET A 246 -8.90 13.95 -10.75
C MET A 246 -8.91 13.59 -12.23
N ALA A 247 -9.94 14.08 -12.92
CA ALA A 247 -10.12 13.84 -14.35
C ALA A 247 -8.98 14.41 -15.21
N ASN A 248 -8.26 15.43 -14.75
CA ASN A 248 -7.13 16.01 -15.47
C ASN A 248 -5.84 15.31 -15.02
N ALA A 249 -5.55 14.15 -15.62
CA ALA A 249 -4.29 13.44 -15.37
C ALA A 249 -3.16 14.03 -16.24
N ILE A 250 -3.45 14.38 -17.49
CA ILE A 250 -2.59 15.26 -18.30
C ILE A 250 -3.48 16.30 -18.99
N TYR A 251 -3.14 17.58 -18.86
CA TYR A 251 -3.85 18.69 -19.49
C TYR A 251 -2.86 19.68 -20.11
N VAL A 252 -3.01 19.95 -21.41
CA VAL A 252 -2.21 20.94 -22.15
C VAL A 252 -3.16 21.91 -22.86
N ASN A 253 -3.09 23.19 -22.49
CA ASN A 253 -3.87 24.26 -23.09
C ASN A 253 -3.45 24.55 -24.54
N GLU A 254 -4.37 25.08 -25.36
CA GLU A 254 -4.21 25.25 -26.82
C GLU A 254 -2.93 25.99 -27.25
N GLY A 255 -1.98 25.25 -27.82
CA GLY A 255 -0.82 25.76 -28.56
C GLY A 255 -1.09 25.78 -30.07
N ASN A 256 -1.11 26.97 -30.70
CA ASN A 256 -1.30 27.04 -32.16
C ASN A 256 -0.03 26.58 -32.89
N GLY A 257 -0.10 25.42 -33.55
CA GLY A 257 1.02 24.85 -34.32
C GLY A 257 2.13 24.27 -33.44
N SER A 258 1.81 23.88 -32.21
CA SER A 258 2.71 23.19 -31.28
C SER A 258 2.93 21.73 -31.68
N THR A 259 4.17 21.25 -31.59
CA THR A 259 4.45 19.81 -31.46
C THR A 259 4.24 19.43 -30.00
N ILE A 260 3.34 18.48 -29.74
CA ILE A 260 3.05 17.95 -28.41
C ILE A 260 2.93 16.43 -28.56
N THR A 261 3.72 15.69 -27.82
CA THR A 261 3.74 14.22 -27.82
C THR A 261 3.45 13.73 -26.41
N ILE A 262 2.39 12.96 -26.24
CA ILE A 262 1.95 12.39 -24.95
C ILE A 262 1.75 10.89 -25.19
N THR A 263 2.76 10.08 -24.89
CA THR A 263 2.71 8.64 -25.21
C THR A 263 3.16 7.78 -24.05
N ASP A 264 2.67 6.54 -24.01
CA ASP A 264 3.18 5.53 -23.08
C ASP A 264 3.08 5.98 -21.59
N ASN A 265 2.04 6.75 -21.21
CA ASN A 265 1.81 7.13 -19.80
C ASN A 265 0.76 6.22 -19.16
N THR A 266 0.90 5.90 -17.87
CA THR A 266 -0.07 5.13 -17.08
C THR A 266 -0.84 6.05 -16.15
N LEU A 267 -2.11 6.33 -16.48
CA LEU A 267 -2.96 7.34 -15.83
C LEU A 267 -4.20 6.68 -15.21
N ILE A 268 -4.10 6.31 -13.94
CA ILE A 268 -5.08 5.44 -13.26
C ILE A 268 -5.98 6.27 -12.34
N ASN A 269 -7.29 5.96 -12.35
CA ASN A 269 -8.24 6.55 -11.41
C ASN A 269 -8.17 5.82 -10.07
N ALA A 270 -8.07 6.57 -8.97
CA ALA A 270 -8.05 5.99 -7.62
C ALA A 270 -9.46 5.59 -7.13
N LEU A 271 -10.03 4.61 -7.83
CA LEU A 271 -11.26 3.85 -7.53
C LEU A 271 -12.46 4.71 -7.10
N ASN A 272 -12.74 5.79 -7.85
CA ASN A 272 -13.90 6.65 -7.58
C ASN A 272 -15.07 6.32 -8.51
N ASP A 273 -15.99 5.45 -8.08
CA ASP A 273 -17.17 5.03 -8.84
C ASP A 273 -18.03 6.19 -9.38
N SER A 274 -18.10 7.31 -8.66
CA SER A 274 -18.86 8.49 -9.09
C SER A 274 -18.20 9.18 -10.29
N ARG A 275 -16.87 9.17 -10.36
CA ARG A 275 -16.02 9.84 -11.36
C ARG A 275 -14.79 8.97 -11.72
N PRO A 276 -14.98 7.79 -12.33
CA PRO A 276 -13.94 6.78 -12.53
C PRO A 276 -13.15 7.08 -13.80
N VAL A 277 -12.67 8.32 -13.93
CA VAL A 277 -12.10 8.84 -15.18
C VAL A 277 -10.80 9.58 -14.91
N THR A 278 -9.78 9.26 -15.70
CA THR A 278 -8.63 10.11 -15.96
C THR A 278 -8.66 10.51 -17.44
N LYS A 279 -8.02 11.62 -17.79
CA LYS A 279 -8.04 12.15 -19.16
C LYS A 279 -6.72 12.78 -19.54
N ILE A 280 -6.41 12.63 -20.81
CA ILE A 280 -5.46 13.44 -21.55
C ILE A 280 -6.28 14.50 -22.29
N THR A 281 -5.94 15.78 -22.09
CA THR A 281 -6.45 16.88 -22.89
C THR A 281 -5.27 17.55 -23.57
N ALA A 282 -5.25 17.57 -24.90
CA ALA A 282 -4.15 18.13 -25.68
C ALA A 282 -4.66 18.99 -26.86
N PRO A 283 -3.84 19.92 -27.38
CA PRO A 283 -4.18 20.70 -28.58
C PRO A 283 -4.43 19.82 -29.81
N SER A 284 -5.26 20.30 -30.74
CA SER A 284 -5.49 19.62 -32.02
C SER A 284 -4.19 19.52 -32.84
N GLY A 285 -3.82 18.30 -33.24
CA GLY A 285 -2.56 18.00 -33.93
C GLY A 285 -1.43 17.49 -33.03
N SER A 286 -1.69 17.30 -31.73
CA SER A 286 -0.82 16.55 -30.82
C SER A 286 -0.83 15.05 -31.17
N THR A 287 0.25 14.34 -30.83
CA THR A 287 0.29 12.87 -30.80
C THR A 287 -0.10 12.41 -29.40
N THR A 288 -1.13 11.56 -29.32
CA THR A 288 -1.60 10.87 -28.11
C THR A 288 -1.82 9.42 -28.49
N GLU A 289 -0.94 8.51 -28.06
CA GLU A 289 -0.96 7.08 -28.41
C GLU A 289 -0.28 6.25 -27.31
N ASN A 290 -0.62 4.96 -27.23
CA ASN A 290 -0.11 3.98 -26.28
C ASN A 290 -0.30 4.33 -24.78
N ASN A 291 -1.10 5.31 -24.39
CA ASN A 291 -1.32 5.59 -22.96
C ASN A 291 -2.32 4.58 -22.36
N ILE A 292 -2.19 4.29 -21.06
CA ILE A 292 -3.26 3.68 -20.26
C ILE A 292 -4.03 4.81 -19.57
N VAL A 293 -5.35 4.86 -19.77
CA VAL A 293 -6.23 5.86 -19.17
C VAL A 293 -7.46 5.20 -18.56
N SER A 294 -8.01 5.76 -17.49
CA SER A 294 -9.20 5.21 -16.83
C SER A 294 -10.47 5.84 -17.37
N GLN A 295 -11.47 5.00 -17.67
CA GLN A 295 -12.80 5.42 -18.10
C GLN A 295 -13.91 4.57 -17.44
N LYS A 296 -15.17 4.98 -17.69
CA LYS A 296 -16.38 4.25 -17.26
C LYS A 296 -16.59 2.89 -17.95
N LYS A 297 -15.83 2.59 -18.99
CA LYS A 297 -15.91 1.37 -19.79
C LYS A 297 -14.55 1.18 -20.45
N GLY A 298 -14.06 -0.05 -20.50
CA GLY A 298 -12.82 -0.36 -21.20
C GLY A 298 -13.02 -0.46 -22.71
N GLU A 299 -12.07 0.09 -23.46
CA GLU A 299 -11.88 -0.08 -24.90
C GLU A 299 -10.49 0.39 -25.34
N ILE A 300 -10.03 -0.04 -26.52
CA ILE A 300 -8.88 0.61 -27.16
C ILE A 300 -9.45 1.75 -28.01
N ALA A 301 -9.12 3.00 -27.66
CA ALA A 301 -9.70 4.20 -28.25
C ALA A 301 -8.61 5.20 -28.64
N SER A 302 -8.61 5.61 -29.92
CA SER A 302 -7.63 6.56 -30.47
C SER A 302 -6.17 6.19 -30.18
N ASP A 303 -5.86 4.90 -30.32
CA ASP A 303 -4.55 4.30 -30.06
C ASP A 303 -4.07 4.34 -28.60
N ASP A 304 -4.92 4.78 -27.65
CA ASP A 304 -4.77 4.60 -26.19
C ASP A 304 -5.61 3.42 -25.68
N LEU A 305 -5.23 2.86 -24.53
CA LEU A 305 -5.96 1.81 -23.82
C LEU A 305 -6.80 2.41 -22.67
N GLU A 306 -8.12 2.43 -22.85
CA GLU A 306 -9.06 2.80 -21.81
C GLU A 306 -9.35 1.57 -20.92
N ILE A 307 -9.04 1.67 -19.63
CA ILE A 307 -9.30 0.67 -18.58
C ILE A 307 -10.41 1.11 -17.62
N GLN A 308 -11.02 0.17 -16.90
CA GLN A 308 -12.17 0.44 -16.02
C GLN A 308 -12.16 -0.41 -14.73
N HIS A 309 -12.79 0.08 -13.66
CA HIS A 309 -12.97 -0.64 -12.39
C HIS A 309 -14.44 -0.86 -11.99
N LEU A 310 -15.40 -0.51 -12.85
CA LEU A 310 -16.84 -0.57 -12.53
C LEU A 310 -17.49 -1.94 -12.76
N ASP A 311 -16.92 -2.77 -13.64
CA ASP A 311 -17.47 -4.06 -14.04
C ASP A 311 -16.34 -5.10 -14.10
N SER A 312 -16.23 -5.94 -13.08
CA SER A 312 -15.20 -6.99 -12.97
C SER A 312 -15.35 -8.15 -13.96
N ASN A 313 -16.37 -8.11 -14.84
CA ASN A 313 -16.51 -9.01 -15.98
C ASN A 313 -16.51 -8.23 -17.33
N GLY A 314 -16.31 -6.91 -17.27
CA GLY A 314 -16.17 -6.04 -18.43
C GLY A 314 -14.74 -6.04 -18.97
N ALA A 315 -14.59 -5.79 -20.27
CA ALA A 315 -13.27 -5.78 -20.91
C ALA A 315 -12.34 -4.72 -20.31
N TYR A 316 -11.06 -5.07 -20.19
CA TYR A 316 -9.98 -4.21 -19.67
C TYR A 316 -10.29 -3.72 -18.26
N TYR A 317 -10.68 -4.67 -17.40
CA TYR A 317 -10.78 -4.44 -15.97
C TYR A 317 -9.37 -4.21 -15.40
N TYR A 318 -9.26 -3.48 -14.28
CA TYR A 318 -7.95 -3.14 -13.71
C TYR A 318 -7.10 -4.39 -13.41
N ASP A 319 -7.71 -5.44 -12.85
CA ASP A 319 -7.01 -6.69 -12.50
C ASP A 319 -6.70 -7.58 -13.72
N ASP A 320 -7.22 -7.25 -14.92
CA ASP A 320 -6.77 -7.88 -16.16
C ASP A 320 -5.36 -7.39 -16.58
N LEU A 321 -4.91 -6.25 -16.01
CA LEU A 321 -3.66 -5.58 -16.38
C LEU A 321 -2.65 -5.49 -15.24
N PHE A 322 -3.08 -5.32 -13.99
CA PHE A 322 -2.22 -5.02 -12.84
C PHE A 322 -2.60 -5.86 -11.62
N VAL A 323 -1.62 -6.30 -10.82
CA VAL A 323 -1.85 -7.36 -9.80
C VAL A 323 -2.61 -6.93 -8.54
N GLY A 324 -2.63 -5.63 -8.20
CA GLY A 324 -3.19 -5.12 -6.94
C GLY A 324 -4.03 -3.84 -7.09
N LEU A 325 -4.47 -3.49 -8.30
CA LEU A 325 -5.09 -2.19 -8.53
C LEU A 325 -6.48 -1.99 -7.92
N THR A 326 -7.19 -3.07 -7.59
CA THR A 326 -8.50 -3.03 -6.93
C THR A 326 -8.41 -3.08 -5.41
N ASP A 327 -7.20 -3.16 -4.85
CA ASP A 327 -6.96 -3.33 -3.41
C ASP A 327 -7.29 -2.11 -2.55
N GLY A 328 -7.62 -0.98 -3.18
CA GLY A 328 -8.16 0.20 -2.50
C GLY A 328 -7.33 1.48 -2.69
N LYS A 329 -7.28 2.28 -1.63
CA LYS A 329 -6.51 3.52 -1.56
C LYS A 329 -5.09 3.21 -1.07
N GLY A 330 -4.13 4.03 -1.48
CA GLY A 330 -2.74 3.91 -1.00
C GLY A 330 -1.86 2.92 -1.76
N ILE A 331 -2.19 2.64 -3.03
CA ILE A 331 -1.40 1.71 -3.85
C ILE A 331 0.09 2.07 -3.90
N THR A 332 0.89 1.03 -3.94
CA THR A 332 2.34 1.04 -4.07
C THR A 332 2.76 0.87 -5.54
N ILE A 333 4.06 0.79 -5.82
CA ILE A 333 4.52 0.46 -7.18
C ILE A 333 4.33 -1.03 -7.47
N GLU A 334 4.41 -1.87 -6.44
CA GLU A 334 4.20 -3.32 -6.48
C GLU A 334 2.77 -3.68 -6.91
N ASP A 335 1.77 -2.91 -6.49
CA ASP A 335 0.37 -3.08 -6.89
C ASP A 335 0.14 -2.76 -8.38
N LEU A 336 1.05 -1.96 -8.97
CA LEU A 336 1.13 -1.64 -10.40
C LEU A 336 2.04 -2.59 -11.19
N GLN A 337 2.47 -3.72 -10.61
CA GLN A 337 3.12 -4.79 -11.36
C GLN A 337 2.20 -5.26 -12.50
N PRO A 338 2.64 -5.19 -13.78
CA PRO A 338 1.86 -5.70 -14.89
C PRO A 338 1.61 -7.21 -14.77
N VAL A 339 0.38 -7.64 -15.06
CA VAL A 339 0.02 -9.05 -15.22
C VAL A 339 0.68 -9.57 -16.49
N SER A 340 1.37 -10.71 -16.40
CA SER A 340 2.13 -11.28 -17.52
C SER A 340 1.22 -11.58 -18.73
N GLY A 341 1.65 -11.16 -19.92
CA GLY A 341 0.90 -11.26 -21.17
C GLY A 341 -0.32 -10.34 -21.28
N SER A 342 -0.54 -9.44 -20.31
CA SER A 342 -1.59 -8.41 -20.40
C SER A 342 -1.18 -7.28 -21.34
N LEU A 343 -2.14 -6.42 -21.69
CA LEU A 343 -1.83 -5.24 -22.52
C LEU A 343 -0.95 -4.20 -21.82
N ALA A 344 -0.78 -4.26 -20.48
CA ALA A 344 0.13 -3.37 -19.75
C ALA A 344 1.62 -3.61 -20.09
N GLU A 345 1.97 -4.71 -20.78
CA GLU A 345 3.30 -4.93 -21.36
C GLU A 345 3.52 -4.14 -22.68
N SER A 346 2.47 -3.55 -23.24
CA SER A 346 2.47 -2.91 -24.56
C SER A 346 1.80 -1.52 -24.62
N TYR A 347 1.23 -1.09 -23.49
CA TYR A 347 0.57 0.19 -23.27
C TYR A 347 1.00 0.76 -21.91
N GLY A 348 1.01 2.08 -21.81
CA GLY A 348 1.38 2.81 -20.62
C GLY A 348 2.87 2.77 -20.33
N ALA A 349 3.22 3.15 -19.12
CA ALA A 349 4.58 3.40 -18.66
C ALA A 349 5.37 2.11 -18.35
N TYR A 350 5.29 1.08 -19.20
CA TYR A 350 5.81 -0.26 -18.92
C TYR A 350 7.30 -0.27 -18.53
N ASP A 351 8.18 0.33 -19.33
CA ASP A 351 9.62 0.31 -19.02
C ASP A 351 9.92 1.01 -17.69
N ARG A 352 9.15 2.06 -17.34
CA ARG A 352 9.30 2.79 -16.07
C ARG A 352 8.74 2.02 -14.88
N LEU A 353 7.63 1.31 -15.06
CA LEU A 353 7.13 0.36 -14.06
C LEU A 353 8.21 -0.69 -13.79
N MET A 354 8.76 -1.31 -14.84
CA MET A 354 9.79 -2.34 -14.70
C MET A 354 11.13 -1.79 -14.15
N GLU A 355 11.54 -0.56 -14.47
CA GLU A 355 12.69 0.11 -13.83
C GLU A 355 12.50 0.16 -12.31
N LEU A 356 11.34 0.64 -11.85
CA LEU A 356 11.01 0.80 -10.43
C LEU A 356 10.84 -0.54 -9.71
N LEU A 357 10.11 -1.50 -10.30
CA LEU A 357 9.85 -2.83 -9.73
C LEU A 357 11.12 -3.67 -9.58
N ASN A 358 12.10 -3.50 -10.47
CA ASN A 358 13.42 -4.15 -10.35
C ASN A 358 14.36 -3.42 -9.37
N GLY A 359 13.95 -2.28 -8.80
CA GLY A 359 14.77 -1.44 -7.93
C GLY A 359 15.89 -0.68 -8.66
N ASP A 360 15.83 -0.57 -9.99
CA ASP A 360 16.91 -0.07 -10.85
C ASP A 360 16.86 1.47 -10.92
N SER A 361 17.04 2.11 -9.77
CA SER A 361 16.86 3.56 -9.60
C SER A 361 17.94 4.38 -10.33
N GLY A 362 17.64 4.80 -11.57
CA GLY A 362 18.29 5.94 -12.21
C GLY A 362 19.39 5.63 -13.22
N SER A 363 19.03 4.95 -14.32
CA SER A 363 19.71 5.18 -15.61
C SER A 363 18.80 5.95 -16.55
N THR A 364 19.24 7.13 -16.98
CA THR A 364 18.51 7.99 -17.92
C THR A 364 18.25 7.21 -19.22
N PRO A 365 17.02 7.19 -19.76
CA PRO A 365 16.77 6.53 -21.04
C PRO A 365 17.61 7.20 -22.14
N GLU A 366 18.45 6.41 -22.83
CA GLU A 366 19.20 6.93 -23.99
C GLU A 366 18.22 7.33 -25.10
N PRO A 367 18.44 8.47 -25.80
CA PRO A 367 17.57 8.88 -26.89
C PRO A 367 17.62 7.89 -28.04
N THR A 368 16.44 7.42 -28.47
CA THR A 368 16.25 6.40 -29.51
C THR A 368 17.05 6.72 -30.78
N PRO A 369 18.05 5.89 -31.17
CA PRO A 369 18.83 6.12 -32.38
C PRO A 369 18.01 5.82 -33.65
N GLU A 370 18.18 6.63 -34.70
CA GLU A 370 17.50 6.44 -35.99
C GLU A 370 17.71 5.02 -36.56
N PRO A 371 16.68 4.43 -37.20
CA PRO A 371 16.69 3.03 -37.61
C PRO A 371 17.74 2.75 -38.69
N THR A 372 18.75 1.95 -38.33
CA THR A 372 19.68 1.36 -39.29
C THR A 372 19.02 0.12 -39.92
N PRO A 373 19.03 -0.05 -41.26
CA PRO A 373 18.27 -1.11 -41.92
C PRO A 373 18.78 -2.52 -41.57
N GLU A 374 17.88 -3.39 -41.13
CA GLU A 374 18.18 -4.77 -40.77
C GLU A 374 18.63 -5.65 -41.96
N PRO A 375 19.53 -6.62 -41.72
CA PRO A 375 19.84 -7.67 -42.68
C PRO A 375 18.74 -8.74 -42.73
N THR A 376 18.42 -9.22 -43.93
CA THR A 376 17.37 -10.23 -44.18
C THR A 376 17.65 -11.57 -43.48
N PRO A 377 16.67 -12.16 -42.74
CA PRO A 377 16.83 -13.49 -42.14
C PRO A 377 16.76 -14.63 -43.17
N GLU A 378 17.54 -15.69 -42.94
CA GLU A 378 17.42 -16.98 -43.64
C GLU A 378 16.26 -17.82 -43.05
N PRO A 379 15.68 -18.77 -43.82
CA PRO A 379 14.44 -19.44 -43.41
C PRO A 379 14.65 -20.58 -42.40
N THR A 380 13.97 -20.48 -41.26
CA THR A 380 13.76 -21.58 -40.31
C THR A 380 12.65 -22.54 -40.82
N PRO A 381 12.73 -23.86 -40.60
CA PRO A 381 11.73 -24.82 -41.09
C PRO A 381 10.36 -24.71 -40.38
N GLU A 382 9.31 -25.18 -41.06
CA GLU A 382 7.94 -25.28 -40.52
C GLU A 382 7.88 -26.20 -39.27
N PRO A 383 7.02 -25.89 -38.28
CA PRO A 383 6.76 -26.78 -37.15
C PRO A 383 5.95 -28.00 -37.61
N ASP A 384 6.34 -29.18 -37.12
CA ASP A 384 5.65 -30.44 -37.36
C ASP A 384 4.36 -30.49 -36.52
N SER A 385 3.26 -30.97 -37.10
CA SER A 385 1.98 -31.08 -36.40
C SER A 385 1.95 -32.38 -35.57
N GLY A 386 2.22 -32.27 -34.26
CA GLY A 386 2.24 -33.41 -33.33
C GLY A 386 1.58 -33.08 -31.99
N ASP A 387 0.80 -34.05 -31.50
CA ASP A 387 -0.05 -34.07 -30.29
C ASP A 387 0.27 -33.11 -29.13
N THR A 388 -0.81 -32.57 -28.56
CA THR A 388 -0.85 -32.09 -27.17
C THR A 388 -0.63 -33.27 -26.22
N ASP A 389 0.55 -33.37 -25.63
CA ASP A 389 0.85 -34.33 -24.56
C ASP A 389 0.20 -33.83 -23.26
N GLN A 390 -1.02 -34.28 -22.97
CA GLN A 390 -1.63 -34.05 -21.66
C GLN A 390 -0.81 -34.78 -20.59
N GLY A 391 -0.55 -34.09 -19.48
CA GLY A 391 0.36 -34.53 -18.40
C GLY A 391 0.22 -36.00 -18.01
N SER A 392 1.36 -36.64 -17.70
CA SER A 392 1.46 -38.09 -17.51
C SER A 392 0.50 -38.62 -16.45
N ILE A 393 -0.32 -39.58 -16.89
CA ILE A 393 -1.44 -40.15 -16.13
C ILE A 393 -0.96 -40.90 -14.87
N VAL A 394 -1.45 -40.44 -13.72
CA VAL A 394 -1.80 -41.21 -12.50
C VAL A 394 -1.01 -42.51 -12.29
N THR A 395 -0.02 -42.47 -11.39
CA THR A 395 0.44 -43.71 -10.73
C THR A 395 -0.62 -44.09 -9.68
N PRO A 396 -1.34 -45.22 -9.80
CA PRO A 396 -2.40 -45.56 -8.85
C PRO A 396 -1.79 -46.00 -7.52
N ILE A 397 -1.74 -45.07 -6.55
CA ILE A 397 -1.40 -45.34 -5.15
C ILE A 397 -2.55 -46.16 -4.54
N PRO A 398 -2.34 -47.40 -4.06
CA PRO A 398 -3.43 -48.22 -3.55
C PRO A 398 -4.06 -47.62 -2.29
N GLY A 399 -5.32 -47.20 -2.38
CA GLY A 399 -6.08 -46.61 -1.27
C GLY A 399 -6.37 -45.11 -1.39
N THR A 400 -5.94 -44.45 -2.47
CA THR A 400 -6.32 -43.06 -2.77
C THR A 400 -7.65 -42.96 -3.51
N ALA A 401 -8.46 -41.98 -3.13
CA ALA A 401 -9.65 -41.53 -3.85
C ALA A 401 -9.28 -40.73 -5.13
N PHE A 402 -8.19 -39.96 -5.07
CA PHE A 402 -7.54 -39.32 -6.21
C PHE A 402 -6.02 -39.26 -5.98
N ALA A 403 -5.22 -39.35 -7.04
CA ALA A 403 -3.78 -39.19 -6.98
C ALA A 403 -3.23 -38.63 -8.29
N MET A 404 -2.58 -37.48 -8.20
CA MET A 404 -1.61 -36.97 -9.16
C MET A 404 -0.23 -37.08 -8.51
N THR A 405 0.80 -37.45 -9.27
CA THR A 405 2.16 -37.64 -8.73
C THR A 405 3.20 -36.96 -9.61
N GLY A 406 4.13 -36.23 -9.02
CA GLY A 406 5.15 -35.44 -9.70
C GLY A 406 4.70 -34.04 -10.08
N ASP A 407 5.70 -33.22 -10.40
CA ASP A 407 5.62 -31.77 -10.57
C ASP A 407 4.79 -31.36 -11.79
N GLN A 408 3.85 -30.43 -11.58
CA GLN A 408 3.15 -29.70 -12.64
C GLN A 408 3.57 -28.24 -12.58
N GLU A 409 4.19 -27.73 -13.64
CA GLU A 409 4.45 -26.31 -13.79
C GLU A 409 3.20 -25.61 -14.33
N ILE A 410 2.74 -24.58 -13.62
CA ILE A 410 1.60 -23.76 -14.01
C ILE A 410 2.14 -22.35 -14.29
N SER A 411 2.16 -21.96 -15.56
CA SER A 411 2.64 -20.64 -16.02
C SER A 411 1.53 -19.78 -16.65
N GLY A 412 0.35 -20.37 -16.85
CA GLY A 412 -0.82 -19.69 -17.40
C GLY A 412 -2.06 -20.58 -17.40
N ALA A 413 -3.20 -20.00 -17.81
CA ALA A 413 -4.50 -20.70 -17.80
C ALA A 413 -4.55 -21.96 -18.69
N GLY A 414 -3.59 -22.16 -19.60
CA GLY A 414 -3.47 -23.37 -20.41
C GLY A 414 -2.92 -24.59 -19.66
N ASP A 415 -2.28 -24.38 -18.50
CA ASP A 415 -1.60 -25.42 -17.73
C ASP A 415 -2.45 -25.97 -16.59
N VAL A 416 -3.55 -25.27 -16.24
CA VAL A 416 -4.46 -25.64 -15.14
C VAL A 416 -5.16 -26.97 -15.45
N LEU A 417 -5.08 -27.91 -14.52
CA LEU A 417 -5.68 -29.23 -14.68
C LEU A 417 -7.09 -29.25 -14.12
N GLU A 418 -8.07 -29.48 -14.99
CA GLU A 418 -9.49 -29.60 -14.64
C GLU A 418 -9.93 -31.07 -14.66
N VAL A 419 -9.98 -31.70 -13.48
CA VAL A 419 -10.34 -33.11 -13.33
C VAL A 419 -11.83 -33.24 -13.04
N ALA A 420 -12.57 -33.83 -13.98
CA ALA A 420 -13.99 -34.12 -13.82
C ALA A 420 -14.26 -34.98 -12.57
N HIS A 421 -15.36 -34.68 -11.87
CA HIS A 421 -15.77 -35.40 -10.66
C HIS A 421 -15.93 -36.92 -10.92
N SER A 422 -15.62 -37.72 -9.89
CA SER A 422 -15.89 -39.16 -9.88
C SER A 422 -16.35 -39.63 -8.51
N GLN A 423 -17.17 -40.69 -8.47
CA GLN A 423 -17.69 -41.27 -7.23
C GLN A 423 -16.61 -41.75 -6.25
N GLY A 424 -15.36 -41.90 -6.71
CA GLY A 424 -14.24 -42.21 -5.81
C GLY A 424 -13.86 -41.04 -4.88
N MET A 425 -14.19 -39.81 -5.26
CA MET A 425 -13.93 -38.59 -4.48
C MET A 425 -15.03 -38.27 -3.46
N GLU A 426 -16.16 -38.99 -3.48
CA GLU A 426 -17.32 -38.80 -2.58
C GLU A 426 -17.01 -39.35 -1.17
N VAL A 427 -16.14 -38.69 -0.41
CA VAL A 427 -15.70 -39.14 0.93
C VAL A 427 -16.34 -38.35 2.07
N SER A 428 -16.96 -39.04 3.03
CA SER A 428 -17.58 -38.41 4.23
C SER A 428 -16.56 -37.99 5.30
N SER A 429 -15.31 -38.42 5.14
CA SER A 429 -14.14 -37.79 5.78
C SER A 429 -12.94 -38.05 4.86
N GLY A 430 -12.10 -37.04 4.67
CA GLY A 430 -11.03 -37.09 3.68
C GLY A 430 -9.77 -36.39 4.17
N THR A 431 -8.64 -36.79 3.59
CA THR A 431 -7.38 -36.05 3.71
C THR A 431 -6.84 -35.75 2.32
N LEU A 432 -6.68 -34.48 2.02
CA LEU A 432 -5.96 -33.95 0.87
C LEU A 432 -4.52 -33.65 1.29
N ALA A 433 -3.54 -33.96 0.44
CA ALA A 433 -2.17 -33.45 0.53
C ALA A 433 -1.69 -33.00 -0.84
N PHE A 434 -0.78 -32.03 -0.86
CA PHE A 434 -0.05 -31.56 -2.04
C PHE A 434 1.16 -30.72 -1.59
N SER A 435 2.14 -30.54 -2.47
CA SER A 435 3.23 -29.58 -2.27
C SER A 435 3.14 -28.47 -3.31
N PHE A 436 3.63 -27.27 -3.00
CA PHE A 436 3.70 -26.19 -3.98
C PHE A 436 4.94 -25.30 -3.80
N ASN A 437 5.35 -24.68 -4.90
CA ASN A 437 6.35 -23.64 -4.95
C ASN A 437 5.84 -22.52 -5.87
N ALA A 438 5.46 -21.38 -5.28
CA ALA A 438 4.90 -20.27 -6.05
C ALA A 438 6.03 -19.37 -6.58
N GLU A 439 6.09 -19.10 -7.89
CA GLU A 439 6.99 -18.08 -8.45
C GLU A 439 6.54 -16.67 -8.04
N SER A 440 5.22 -16.47 -7.84
CA SER A 440 4.65 -15.25 -7.27
C SER A 440 3.59 -15.55 -6.19
N VAL A 441 3.60 -14.73 -5.13
CA VAL A 441 2.59 -14.70 -4.07
C VAL A 441 1.74 -13.42 -4.07
N SER A 442 1.84 -12.58 -5.10
CA SER A 442 1.01 -11.39 -5.30
C SER A 442 -0.29 -11.72 -6.03
N GLY A 443 -1.37 -11.03 -5.65
CA GLY A 443 -2.73 -11.32 -6.11
C GLY A 443 -3.22 -12.72 -5.73
N ALA A 444 -4.46 -13.04 -6.12
CA ALA A 444 -5.04 -14.35 -5.88
C ALA A 444 -4.50 -15.41 -6.86
N LYS A 445 -3.97 -16.52 -6.33
CA LYS A 445 -3.36 -17.66 -7.05
C LYS A 445 -3.94 -18.98 -6.51
N GLY A 446 -4.80 -19.64 -7.27
CA GLY A 446 -5.49 -20.88 -6.88
C GLY A 446 -4.57 -22.09 -6.87
N LEU A 447 -4.60 -22.88 -5.79
CA LEU A 447 -3.78 -24.08 -5.62
C LEU A 447 -4.60 -25.33 -6.00
N VAL A 448 -5.26 -25.94 -5.03
CA VAL A 448 -6.16 -27.08 -5.23
C VAL A 448 -7.58 -26.67 -4.82
N SER A 449 -8.52 -26.84 -5.74
CA SER A 449 -9.91 -26.42 -5.60
C SER A 449 -10.85 -27.54 -6.01
N LYS A 450 -11.97 -27.67 -5.30
CA LYS A 450 -13.14 -28.47 -5.64
C LYS A 450 -14.37 -27.64 -5.27
N ASP A 451 -14.59 -26.61 -6.05
CA ASP A 451 -15.42 -25.42 -5.75
C ASP A 451 -16.14 -24.97 -7.03
N ALA A 452 -17.24 -24.24 -6.87
CA ALA A 452 -18.09 -23.71 -7.93
C ALA A 452 -18.86 -22.48 -7.44
N SER A 453 -19.52 -21.76 -8.35
CA SER A 453 -20.35 -20.61 -7.96
C SER A 453 -21.62 -21.02 -7.20
N GLY A 454 -21.91 -20.28 -6.13
CA GLY A 454 -23.02 -20.55 -5.20
C GLY A 454 -22.55 -21.27 -3.93
N ASP A 455 -23.51 -21.64 -3.08
CA ASP A 455 -23.24 -22.36 -1.84
C ASP A 455 -23.37 -23.87 -2.03
N GLY A 456 -22.39 -24.61 -1.51
CA GLY A 456 -22.35 -26.06 -1.58
C GLY A 456 -21.32 -26.65 -0.62
N HIS A 457 -21.02 -27.94 -0.79
CA HIS A 457 -19.99 -28.66 -0.04
C HIS A 457 -18.57 -28.35 -0.58
N HIS A 458 -18.24 -27.06 -0.75
CA HIS A 458 -17.08 -26.63 -1.52
C HIS A 458 -15.80 -26.56 -0.69
N PHE A 459 -14.66 -26.81 -1.35
CA PHE A 459 -13.33 -26.61 -0.79
C PHE A 459 -12.46 -25.86 -1.80
N THR A 460 -11.74 -24.83 -1.37
CA THR A 460 -10.68 -24.23 -2.18
C THR A 460 -9.48 -23.81 -1.35
N SER A 461 -8.30 -23.90 -1.96
CA SER A 461 -7.06 -23.37 -1.41
C SER A 461 -6.41 -22.43 -2.41
N TYR A 462 -5.91 -21.30 -1.94
CA TYR A 462 -5.29 -20.26 -2.79
C TYR A 462 -4.35 -19.38 -1.97
N ILE A 463 -3.35 -18.80 -2.62
CA ILE A 463 -2.52 -17.73 -2.06
C ILE A 463 -3.18 -16.40 -2.44
N ASN A 464 -3.21 -15.42 -1.54
CA ASN A 464 -3.40 -14.01 -1.87
C ASN A 464 -2.49 -13.15 -0.99
N LYS A 465 -1.67 -12.28 -1.60
CA LYS A 465 -0.71 -11.38 -0.93
C LYS A 465 0.14 -12.06 0.16
N GLY A 466 0.80 -13.16 -0.18
CA GLY A 466 1.63 -13.92 0.78
C GLY A 466 0.85 -14.59 1.93
N THR A 467 -0.48 -14.65 1.84
CA THR A 467 -1.34 -15.40 2.76
C THR A 467 -1.96 -16.59 2.04
N LEU A 468 -1.80 -17.79 2.58
CA LEU A 468 -2.43 -19.01 2.10
C LEU A 468 -3.77 -19.21 2.79
N TYR A 469 -4.82 -19.31 2.00
CA TYR A 469 -6.21 -19.48 2.41
C TYR A 469 -6.67 -20.92 2.17
N PHE A 470 -7.50 -21.42 3.08
CA PHE A 470 -8.28 -22.64 2.90
C PHE A 470 -9.73 -22.33 3.26
N ARG A 471 -10.63 -22.38 2.28
CA ARG A 471 -12.07 -22.16 2.46
C ARG A 471 -12.81 -23.49 2.45
N PHE A 472 -13.74 -23.65 3.39
CA PHE A 472 -14.61 -24.81 3.54
C PHE A 472 -16.07 -24.32 3.58
N GLN A 473 -16.93 -24.84 2.71
CA GLN A 473 -18.37 -24.56 2.72
C GLN A 473 -19.16 -25.86 2.94
N ASP A 474 -20.27 -25.77 3.68
CA ASP A 474 -21.15 -26.91 4.00
C ASP A 474 -22.58 -26.72 3.44
N GLY A 475 -22.74 -25.79 2.49
CA GLY A 475 -24.03 -25.37 1.93
C GLY A 475 -24.89 -24.50 2.85
N LYS A 476 -24.39 -24.09 4.03
CA LYS A 476 -25.05 -23.13 4.95
C LYS A 476 -24.13 -22.01 5.43
N SER A 477 -22.87 -22.34 5.68
CA SER A 477 -21.82 -21.44 6.16
C SER A 477 -20.52 -21.64 5.39
N SER A 478 -19.60 -20.69 5.53
CA SER A 478 -18.25 -20.76 5.00
C SER A 478 -17.24 -20.48 6.10
N GLU A 479 -16.31 -21.40 6.30
CA GLU A 479 -15.19 -21.29 7.24
C GLU A 479 -13.90 -21.02 6.46
N THR A 480 -12.97 -20.26 7.02
CA THR A 480 -11.69 -19.95 6.36
C THR A 480 -10.51 -20.01 7.32
N ILE A 481 -9.51 -20.83 7.00
CA ILE A 481 -8.20 -20.82 7.67
C ILE A 481 -7.23 -19.96 6.83
N ARG A 482 -6.47 -19.08 7.49
CA ARG A 482 -5.49 -18.17 6.87
C ARG A 482 -4.10 -18.43 7.46
N ILE A 483 -3.07 -18.49 6.62
CA ILE A 483 -1.67 -18.69 7.03
C ILE A 483 -0.80 -17.64 6.33
N ASN A 484 -0.20 -16.73 7.10
CA ASN A 484 0.57 -15.60 6.56
C ASN A 484 2.06 -15.97 6.32
N ASP A 485 2.84 -15.01 5.84
CA ASP A 485 4.29 -15.12 5.58
C ASP A 485 4.68 -16.24 4.57
N ILE A 486 3.78 -16.55 3.62
CA ILE A 486 4.05 -17.41 2.46
C ILE A 486 4.89 -16.62 1.45
N LYS A 487 5.97 -17.24 0.96
CA LYS A 487 6.99 -16.58 0.14
C LYS A 487 7.07 -17.21 -1.23
N ALA A 488 7.31 -16.36 -2.23
CA ALA A 488 7.71 -16.82 -3.55
C ALA A 488 9.02 -17.63 -3.48
N ASN A 489 9.22 -18.54 -4.44
CA ASN A 489 10.40 -19.37 -4.60
C ASN A 489 10.74 -20.21 -3.33
N THR A 490 9.71 -20.62 -2.59
CA THR A 490 9.81 -21.42 -1.36
C THR A 490 8.87 -22.60 -1.45
N GLU A 491 9.38 -23.80 -1.15
CA GLU A 491 8.61 -25.04 -1.12
C GLU A 491 7.73 -25.11 0.14
N TYR A 492 6.49 -25.52 -0.02
CA TYR A 492 5.53 -25.73 1.07
C TYR A 492 4.78 -27.06 0.92
N ASP A 493 4.86 -27.89 1.96
CA ASP A 493 4.08 -29.12 2.07
C ASP A 493 2.74 -28.83 2.76
N VAL A 494 1.62 -29.08 2.08
CA VAL A 494 0.26 -28.85 2.58
C VAL A 494 -0.46 -30.17 2.85
N GLN A 495 -1.17 -30.22 3.97
CA GLN A 495 -2.17 -31.25 4.23
C GLN A 495 -3.45 -30.64 4.81
N VAL A 496 -4.60 -31.13 4.37
CA VAL A 496 -5.93 -30.74 4.84
C VAL A 496 -6.72 -32.00 5.16
N ALA A 497 -7.17 -32.16 6.41
CA ALA A 497 -8.06 -33.24 6.82
C ALA A 497 -9.42 -32.67 7.23
N VAL A 498 -10.52 -33.27 6.76
CA VAL A 498 -11.89 -32.78 6.97
C VAL A 498 -12.90 -33.91 7.18
N GLY A 499 -13.88 -33.73 8.07
CA GLY A 499 -14.94 -34.70 8.38
C GLY A 499 -15.75 -34.34 9.63
N GLU A 500 -16.35 -35.33 10.30
CA GLU A 500 -17.28 -35.22 11.46
C GLU A 500 -16.72 -34.53 12.75
N GLY A 501 -15.56 -33.87 12.65
CA GLY A 501 -14.95 -33.05 13.72
C GLY A 501 -14.44 -31.69 13.25
N GLY A 502 -14.81 -31.25 12.04
CA GLY A 502 -14.30 -30.04 11.39
C GLY A 502 -13.10 -30.29 10.48
N ALA A 503 -12.39 -29.21 10.15
CA ALA A 503 -11.21 -29.21 9.29
C ALA A 503 -9.93 -28.89 10.07
N THR A 504 -8.81 -29.50 9.69
CA THR A 504 -7.47 -29.18 10.20
C THR A 504 -6.49 -29.08 9.04
N VAL A 505 -5.64 -28.07 9.07
CA VAL A 505 -4.62 -27.77 8.06
C VAL A 505 -3.24 -27.90 8.70
N TRP A 506 -2.33 -28.57 8.01
CA TRP A 506 -0.90 -28.58 8.31
C TRP A 506 -0.12 -27.90 7.19
N LEU A 507 0.92 -27.16 7.58
CA LEU A 507 1.93 -26.61 6.70
C LEU A 507 3.30 -27.11 7.17
N ASN A 508 4.09 -27.69 6.28
CA ASN A 508 5.42 -28.28 6.57
C ASN A 508 5.37 -29.25 7.77
N GLY A 509 4.34 -30.10 7.79
CA GLY A 509 4.08 -31.11 8.83
C GLY A 509 3.60 -30.59 10.19
N SER A 510 3.46 -29.28 10.37
CA SER A 510 3.00 -28.64 11.62
C SER A 510 1.56 -28.14 11.47
N ILE A 511 0.72 -28.26 12.51
CA ILE A 511 -0.65 -27.71 12.48
C ILE A 511 -0.55 -26.20 12.29
N ALA A 512 -1.20 -25.70 11.24
CA ALA A 512 -1.24 -24.28 10.89
C ALA A 512 -2.62 -23.65 11.14
N GLY A 513 -3.68 -24.46 11.21
CA GLY A 513 -5.00 -24.00 11.63
C GLY A 513 -6.02 -25.13 11.75
N ALA A 514 -7.15 -24.86 12.42
CA ALA A 514 -8.30 -25.75 12.50
C ALA A 514 -9.59 -24.93 12.67
N THR A 515 -10.71 -25.45 12.16
CA THR A 515 -12.04 -24.84 12.31
C THR A 515 -13.13 -25.92 12.41
N SER A 516 -14.26 -25.60 13.04
CA SER A 516 -15.46 -26.43 13.06
C SER A 516 -16.30 -26.19 11.82
N THR A 517 -16.57 -27.23 11.04
CA THR A 517 -17.42 -27.15 9.84
C THR A 517 -18.15 -28.50 9.65
N ASP A 518 -19.39 -28.46 9.14
CA ASP A 518 -20.12 -29.66 8.69
C ASP A 518 -19.68 -30.11 7.27
N MET A 519 -18.65 -29.48 6.69
CA MET A 519 -18.17 -29.78 5.35
C MET A 519 -17.67 -31.21 5.23
N ASP A 520 -18.14 -31.91 4.20
CA ASP A 520 -17.62 -33.20 3.75
C ASP A 520 -17.60 -33.24 2.21
N TRP A 521 -16.86 -34.19 1.62
CA TRP A 521 -16.74 -34.31 0.16
C TRP A 521 -17.76 -35.29 -0.44
N SER A 522 -18.63 -35.90 0.39
CA SER A 522 -19.60 -36.91 -0.05
C SER A 522 -20.72 -36.35 -0.92
N GLN A 523 -20.96 -35.03 -0.84
CA GLN A 523 -21.94 -34.30 -1.67
C GLN A 523 -21.28 -33.39 -2.71
N ASN A 524 -19.95 -33.31 -2.76
CA ASN A 524 -19.23 -32.41 -3.66
C ASN A 524 -19.05 -33.04 -5.05
N THR A 525 -19.89 -32.61 -5.99
CA THR A 525 -19.89 -33.04 -7.40
C THR A 525 -19.02 -32.18 -8.33
N GLU A 526 -18.26 -31.24 -7.79
CA GLU A 526 -17.56 -30.21 -8.58
C GLU A 526 -16.30 -30.74 -9.26
N PHE A 527 -15.84 -30.06 -10.32
CA PHE A 527 -14.53 -30.32 -10.89
C PHE A 527 -13.43 -30.08 -9.84
N LEU A 528 -12.38 -30.91 -9.87
CA LEU A 528 -11.17 -30.70 -9.09
C LEU A 528 -10.19 -29.91 -9.98
N GLN A 529 -9.98 -28.64 -9.66
CA GLN A 529 -8.98 -27.80 -10.32
C GLN A 529 -7.65 -27.85 -9.57
N ILE A 530 -6.55 -27.97 -10.32
CA ILE A 530 -5.17 -27.91 -9.81
C ILE A 530 -4.45 -26.82 -10.60
N GLY A 531 -3.95 -25.79 -9.90
CA GLY A 531 -3.40 -24.58 -10.50
C GLY A 531 -4.42 -23.47 -10.75
N GLY A 532 -5.65 -23.58 -10.23
CA GLY A 532 -6.71 -22.60 -10.43
C GLY A 532 -7.82 -22.72 -9.39
N ASN A 533 -8.61 -21.66 -9.22
CA ASN A 533 -9.67 -21.57 -8.21
C ASN A 533 -11.06 -21.73 -8.84
N GLY A 534 -11.78 -22.77 -8.42
CA GLY A 534 -13.01 -23.26 -9.06
C GLY A 534 -14.26 -22.44 -8.81
N TRP A 535 -14.28 -21.53 -7.83
CA TRP A 535 -15.48 -20.77 -7.41
C TRP A 535 -16.18 -19.94 -8.51
N ALA A 536 -15.62 -19.90 -9.73
CA ALA A 536 -16.13 -19.22 -10.90
C ALA A 536 -16.83 -20.15 -11.92
N SER A 537 -16.79 -21.48 -11.75
CA SER A 537 -17.54 -22.42 -12.60
C SER A 537 -19.04 -22.44 -12.26
N GLU A 538 -19.86 -22.95 -13.18
CA GLU A 538 -21.20 -23.41 -12.84
C GLU A 538 -21.10 -24.78 -12.13
N SER A 539 -22.00 -25.07 -11.18
CA SER A 539 -21.95 -26.34 -10.43
C SER A 539 -22.07 -27.56 -11.35
N GLY A 540 -21.12 -28.49 -11.21
CA GLY A 540 -20.94 -29.70 -12.00
C GLY A 540 -20.14 -29.51 -13.30
N GLU A 541 -19.79 -28.28 -13.67
CA GLU A 541 -19.09 -27.94 -14.91
C GLU A 541 -17.63 -27.51 -14.65
N ASN A 542 -16.84 -27.45 -15.72
CA ASN A 542 -15.46 -26.95 -15.65
C ASN A 542 -15.42 -25.40 -15.73
N GLY A 543 -14.32 -24.82 -15.26
CA GLY A 543 -14.10 -23.39 -15.12
C GLY A 543 -13.27 -23.06 -13.88
N PHE A 544 -12.50 -21.97 -13.96
CA PHE A 544 -11.72 -21.42 -12.85
C PHE A 544 -11.43 -19.92 -13.06
N LYS A 545 -10.98 -19.27 -11.99
CA LYS A 545 -10.26 -17.98 -12.00
C LYS A 545 -8.93 -18.15 -11.24
N HIS A 546 -8.12 -17.10 -11.19
CA HIS A 546 -6.93 -17.02 -10.33
C HIS A 546 -5.93 -18.15 -10.62
N THR A 547 -5.37 -18.17 -11.84
CA THR A 547 -4.33 -19.12 -12.23
C THR A 547 -3.14 -19.05 -11.26
N PHE A 548 -2.62 -20.22 -10.89
CA PHE A 548 -1.33 -20.33 -10.21
C PHE A 548 -0.17 -19.89 -11.09
N ASP A 549 0.99 -19.74 -10.46
CA ASP A 549 2.22 -19.25 -11.07
C ASP A 549 3.38 -19.93 -10.33
N GLY A 550 3.92 -20.99 -10.92
CA GLY A 550 4.90 -21.91 -10.33
C GLY A 550 4.45 -23.37 -10.28
N THR A 551 5.08 -24.17 -9.42
CA THR A 551 4.95 -25.64 -9.39
C THR A 551 3.92 -26.13 -8.37
N ILE A 552 3.09 -27.12 -8.73
CA ILE A 552 2.28 -27.92 -7.80
C ILE A 552 2.58 -29.41 -7.99
N SER A 553 2.84 -30.12 -6.90
CA SER A 553 3.25 -31.53 -6.90
C SER A 553 2.36 -32.40 -6.02
N ASP A 554 2.24 -33.68 -6.37
CA ASP A 554 1.74 -34.75 -5.50
C ASP A 554 0.33 -34.56 -4.89
N VAL A 555 -0.60 -33.99 -5.67
CA VAL A 555 -2.01 -33.77 -5.24
C VAL A 555 -2.75 -35.10 -5.04
N ILE A 556 -3.00 -35.47 -3.78
CA ILE A 556 -3.54 -36.78 -3.38
C ILE A 556 -4.67 -36.63 -2.36
N LEU A 557 -5.79 -37.31 -2.63
CA LEU A 557 -6.93 -37.45 -1.73
C LEU A 557 -7.04 -38.91 -1.24
N VAL A 558 -7.20 -39.10 0.06
CA VAL A 558 -7.47 -40.40 0.70
C VAL A 558 -8.71 -40.35 1.58
N GLU A 559 -9.37 -41.50 1.74
CA GLU A 559 -10.51 -41.65 2.65
C GLU A 559 -10.06 -41.74 4.13
N GLY A 560 -10.77 -41.02 4.98
CA GLY A 560 -10.51 -40.89 6.41
C GLY A 560 -9.49 -39.80 6.76
N LEU A 561 -9.57 -39.32 8.00
CA LEU A 561 -8.59 -38.39 8.58
C LEU A 561 -7.26 -39.12 8.80
N LYS A 562 -6.18 -38.60 8.20
CA LYS A 562 -4.79 -39.06 8.40
C LYS A 562 -3.97 -37.98 9.08
N THR A 563 -2.96 -38.38 9.84
CA THR A 563 -1.87 -37.50 10.29
C THR A 563 -0.81 -37.34 9.19
N PRO A 564 0.08 -36.33 9.24
CA PRO A 564 1.18 -36.19 8.28
C PRO A 564 2.00 -37.47 8.11
N SER A 565 2.38 -38.11 9.21
CA SER A 565 3.15 -39.37 9.16
C SER A 565 2.40 -40.57 8.56
N GLU A 566 1.06 -40.53 8.54
CA GLU A 566 0.26 -41.53 7.84
C GLU A 566 0.12 -41.22 6.35
N MET A 567 0.08 -39.94 5.97
CA MET A 567 0.20 -39.53 4.56
C MET A 567 1.58 -39.89 4.00
N ASP A 568 2.68 -39.57 4.71
CA ASP A 568 4.05 -39.98 4.35
C ASP A 568 4.16 -41.49 4.08
N ALA A 569 3.53 -42.31 4.93
CA ALA A 569 3.51 -43.77 4.76
C ALA A 569 2.76 -44.21 3.49
N ILE A 570 1.67 -43.52 3.13
CA ILE A 570 0.91 -43.75 1.89
C ILE A 570 1.74 -43.34 0.67
N MET A 571 2.44 -42.19 0.73
CA MET A 571 3.37 -41.72 -0.33
C MET A 571 4.50 -42.72 -0.59
N VAL A 572 5.04 -43.34 0.46
CA VAL A 572 6.15 -44.30 0.38
C VAL A 572 5.67 -45.75 0.12
N GLY A 573 4.36 -45.99 0.17
CA GLY A 573 3.74 -47.27 -0.18
C GLY A 573 3.67 -48.31 0.95
N GLU A 574 3.80 -47.91 2.21
CA GLU A 574 3.56 -48.77 3.38
C GLU A 574 2.08 -48.70 3.82
N GLY A 575 1.26 -49.63 3.31
CA GLY A 575 -0.19 -49.59 3.47
C GLY A 575 -0.71 -49.70 4.93
N PRO A 576 -1.87 -49.08 5.25
CA PRO A 576 -2.36 -48.93 6.61
C PRO A 576 -2.83 -50.24 7.27
N SER A 577 -2.56 -50.36 8.57
CA SER A 577 -3.00 -51.46 9.43
C SER A 577 -4.45 -51.29 9.88
N SER A 578 -5.35 -52.16 9.43
CA SER A 578 -6.77 -52.17 9.81
C SER A 578 -7.02 -52.36 11.31
N GLY A 579 -7.92 -51.55 11.88
CA GLY A 579 -8.51 -51.76 13.21
C GLY A 579 -9.96 -51.28 13.26
N ASP A 580 -10.91 -52.21 13.20
CA ASP A 580 -12.36 -51.95 13.35
C ASP A 580 -12.72 -51.54 14.80
N ASP A 581 -13.72 -50.66 14.97
CA ASP A 581 -14.94 -51.03 15.71
C ASP A 581 -16.15 -50.19 15.26
N GLN A 582 -17.37 -50.72 15.46
CA GLN A 582 -18.63 -50.11 15.01
C GLN A 582 -19.47 -49.53 16.16
N GLY A 583 -20.30 -48.51 15.88
CA GLY A 583 -21.33 -48.10 16.84
C GLY A 583 -22.26 -46.96 16.42
N THR A 584 -23.26 -47.24 15.59
CA THR A 584 -24.48 -46.41 15.43
C THR A 584 -25.70 -47.17 15.99
N PRO A 585 -26.94 -46.62 16.09
CA PRO A 585 -27.43 -45.25 15.78
C PRO A 585 -28.38 -44.65 16.87
N ALA A 586 -29.00 -43.47 16.62
CA ALA A 586 -30.46 -43.37 16.29
C ALA A 586 -31.25 -42.10 16.76
N VAL A 587 -31.86 -41.40 15.77
CA VAL A 587 -33.13 -40.59 15.74
C VAL A 587 -33.34 -39.33 16.63
N ASN A 588 -33.61 -38.17 16.02
CA ASN A 588 -34.98 -37.68 15.66
C ASN A 588 -35.00 -36.31 14.92
N GLU A 589 -35.94 -36.19 13.98
CA GLU A 589 -36.40 -35.00 13.21
C GLU A 589 -37.93 -34.84 13.48
N PRO A 590 -38.75 -33.89 12.93
CA PRO A 590 -38.54 -32.58 12.25
C PRO A 590 -39.58 -31.51 12.82
N PRO A 591 -40.28 -30.58 12.09
CA PRO A 591 -40.03 -29.80 10.83
C PRO A 591 -40.41 -28.26 10.86
N ALA A 592 -40.08 -27.52 9.77
CA ALA A 592 -40.87 -26.42 9.11
C ALA A 592 -41.08 -25.02 9.79
N ALA A 593 -41.23 -23.86 9.09
CA ALA A 593 -41.08 -23.46 7.67
C ALA A 593 -41.22 -21.91 7.43
N ASP A 594 -40.96 -21.47 6.18
CA ASP A 594 -41.45 -20.27 5.43
C ASP A 594 -40.75 -18.86 5.53
N GLU A 595 -40.43 -18.31 4.35
CA GLU A 595 -39.92 -16.94 3.99
C GLU A 595 -41.06 -16.02 3.39
N PRO A 596 -40.81 -14.93 2.60
CA PRO A 596 -40.06 -13.63 2.73
C PRO A 596 -41.06 -12.42 2.53
N PRO A 597 -40.85 -11.26 1.83
CA PRO A 597 -39.66 -10.51 1.34
C PRO A 597 -39.63 -8.94 1.51
N ALA A 598 -38.42 -8.38 1.36
CA ALA A 598 -37.93 -7.10 0.75
C ALA A 598 -38.78 -5.80 0.56
N ALA A 599 -38.13 -4.62 0.72
CA ALA A 599 -38.04 -3.52 -0.29
C ALA A 599 -37.17 -2.28 0.13
N ASP A 600 -36.11 -2.00 -0.64
CA ASP A 600 -35.44 -0.75 -1.13
C ASP A 600 -35.26 0.58 -0.32
N GLU A 601 -34.04 1.13 -0.50
CA GLU A 601 -33.36 2.42 -0.16
C GLU A 601 -33.90 3.71 -0.87
N PRO A 602 -33.40 4.98 -0.71
CA PRO A 602 -31.97 5.47 -0.61
C PRO A 602 -31.74 6.81 0.21
N PRO A 603 -30.70 7.65 -0.03
CA PRO A 603 -29.29 7.54 0.40
C PRO A 603 -28.77 8.75 1.27
N ALA A 604 -27.47 8.76 1.59
CA ALA A 604 -26.77 9.61 2.57
C ALA A 604 -26.43 11.08 2.17
N VAL A 605 -25.90 11.85 3.13
CA VAL A 605 -25.19 13.13 2.96
C VAL A 605 -24.04 13.22 3.99
N ASP A 606 -22.84 13.60 3.57
CA ASP A 606 -21.67 13.75 4.46
C ASP A 606 -21.77 14.96 5.41
N GLU A 607 -21.56 14.73 6.71
CA GLU A 607 -21.03 15.70 7.68
C GLU A 607 -19.99 14.97 8.55
N PRO A 608 -18.94 15.67 9.07
CA PRO A 608 -17.96 15.05 9.95
C PRO A 608 -18.63 14.56 11.24
N PRO A 609 -18.14 13.47 11.88
CA PRO A 609 -18.88 12.77 12.93
C PRO A 609 -19.23 13.72 14.09
N ALA A 610 -20.53 13.99 14.24
CA ALA A 610 -21.06 14.68 15.38
C ALA A 610 -21.04 13.71 16.56
N ALA A 611 -20.39 14.11 17.66
CA ALA A 611 -20.13 13.25 18.82
C ALA A 611 -21.37 12.89 19.67
N ASP A 612 -22.57 12.78 19.09
CA ASP A 612 -23.85 12.55 19.78
C ASP A 612 -24.81 11.57 19.06
N GLU A 613 -24.32 10.82 18.05
CA GLU A 613 -25.06 9.68 17.49
C GLU A 613 -25.06 8.48 18.44
N PRO A 614 -26.11 7.62 18.44
CA PRO A 614 -26.10 6.39 19.23
C PRO A 614 -25.08 5.39 18.67
N PRO A 615 -24.49 4.52 19.53
CA PRO A 615 -23.55 3.50 19.08
C PRO A 615 -24.19 2.56 18.04
N VAL A 616 -23.39 2.17 17.04
CA VAL A 616 -23.80 1.31 15.91
C VAL A 616 -23.74 -0.16 16.31
N TYR A 617 -22.65 -0.59 16.94
CA TYR A 617 -22.49 -1.96 17.42
C TYR A 617 -23.41 -2.27 18.60
N ALA A 618 -24.11 -3.40 18.52
CA ALA A 618 -25.09 -3.79 19.53
C ALA A 618 -24.43 -3.95 20.91
N ASN A 619 -25.04 -3.34 21.93
CA ASN A 619 -24.56 -3.33 23.33
C ASN A 619 -23.23 -2.60 23.57
N SER A 620 -22.67 -1.88 22.60
CA SER A 620 -21.54 -0.97 22.87
C SER A 620 -22.03 0.33 23.54
N VAL A 621 -21.20 0.92 24.39
CA VAL A 621 -21.39 2.27 24.97
C VAL A 621 -20.70 3.36 24.15
N PHE A 622 -19.74 2.97 23.31
CA PHE A 622 -19.08 3.81 22.30
C PHE A 622 -18.71 2.94 21.09
N SER A 623 -18.86 3.50 19.88
CA SER A 623 -18.43 2.87 18.63
C SER A 623 -17.94 3.90 17.61
N MET A 624 -16.90 3.56 16.85
CA MET A 624 -16.55 4.15 15.56
C MET A 624 -16.47 3.00 14.56
N GLU A 625 -17.37 2.96 13.58
CA GLU A 625 -17.45 1.90 12.57
C GLU A 625 -16.50 2.16 11.41
N GLY A 626 -15.79 1.12 10.96
CA GLY A 626 -14.92 1.17 9.78
C GLY A 626 -13.64 1.99 9.95
N ASP A 627 -12.96 2.18 8.82
CA ASP A 627 -11.61 2.74 8.77
C ASP A 627 -11.57 4.25 9.10
N SER A 628 -10.83 4.59 10.16
CA SER A 628 -10.44 5.97 10.49
C SER A 628 -8.94 6.17 10.25
N GLU A 629 -8.60 7.11 9.37
CA GLU A 629 -7.23 7.36 8.95
C GLU A 629 -6.58 8.51 9.74
N PHE A 630 -5.36 8.30 10.24
CA PHE A 630 -4.57 9.27 11.01
C PHE A 630 -3.20 9.48 10.34
N PHE A 631 -2.68 10.71 10.31
CA PHE A 631 -1.48 11.05 9.51
C PHE A 631 -0.28 11.55 10.33
N GLY A 632 -0.19 11.17 11.60
CA GLY A 632 0.87 11.57 12.52
C GLY A 632 0.69 12.95 13.17
N PHE A 633 -0.47 13.60 13.02
CA PHE A 633 -0.74 14.94 13.55
C PHE A 633 -1.72 14.92 14.74
N THR A 634 -1.45 15.70 15.80
CA THR A 634 -2.28 15.72 17.03
C THR A 634 -3.72 16.22 16.84
N LYS A 635 -4.02 16.81 15.68
CA LYS A 635 -5.33 17.29 15.27
C LYS A 635 -6.15 16.29 14.45
N ASP A 636 -5.57 15.13 14.12
CA ASP A 636 -6.28 13.99 13.54
C ASP A 636 -6.88 13.10 14.64
N ILE A 637 -6.37 13.24 15.86
CA ILE A 637 -6.82 12.54 17.06
C ILE A 637 -8.30 12.84 17.32
N VAL A 638 -9.10 11.79 17.45
CA VAL A 638 -10.52 11.88 17.78
C VAL A 638 -10.66 12.04 19.30
N ASN A 639 -10.94 13.25 19.74
CA ASN A 639 -11.18 13.61 21.14
C ASN A 639 -12.68 13.54 21.48
N VAL A 640 -13.06 12.64 22.38
CA VAL A 640 -14.44 12.42 22.84
C VAL A 640 -14.56 12.84 24.31
N GLU A 641 -15.39 13.84 24.58
CA GLU A 641 -15.70 14.30 25.94
C GLU A 641 -16.34 13.16 26.76
N HIS A 642 -15.96 13.05 28.03
CA HIS A 642 -16.48 12.03 28.92
C HIS A 642 -18.02 12.10 29.05
N LYS A 643 -18.67 10.94 28.94
CA LYS A 643 -20.11 10.76 29.16
C LYS A 643 -20.33 9.73 30.26
N SER A 644 -21.46 9.83 30.96
CA SER A 644 -21.84 8.85 32.01
C SER A 644 -22.10 7.42 31.48
N ALA A 645 -22.11 7.22 30.16
CA ALA A 645 -22.12 5.90 29.54
C ALA A 645 -20.75 5.19 29.62
N TYR A 646 -19.68 5.93 29.93
CA TYR A 646 -18.31 5.41 30.07
C TYR A 646 -17.94 5.16 31.55
N GLU A 647 -18.89 5.35 32.48
CA GLU A 647 -18.76 5.06 33.91
C GLU A 647 -18.90 3.53 34.13
N LEU A 648 -17.87 2.76 33.80
CA LEU A 648 -17.92 1.29 33.72
C LEU A 648 -17.16 0.59 34.87
N SER A 649 -17.82 -0.33 35.59
CA SER A 649 -17.16 -1.15 36.64
C SER A 649 -16.47 -2.42 36.12
N GLU A 650 -16.81 -2.84 34.92
CA GLU A 650 -16.14 -3.87 34.11
C GLU A 650 -16.43 -3.54 32.63
N GLY A 651 -15.62 -4.04 31.70
CA GLY A 651 -15.84 -3.75 30.28
C GLY A 651 -14.78 -4.30 29.34
N THR A 652 -15.09 -4.18 28.05
CA THR A 652 -14.23 -4.57 26.92
C THR A 652 -13.95 -3.37 26.03
N ILE A 653 -12.71 -3.26 25.56
CA ILE A 653 -12.22 -2.24 24.63
C ILE A 653 -11.69 -3.01 23.41
N TYR A 654 -12.23 -2.72 22.23
CA TYR A 654 -11.82 -3.32 20.97
C TYR A 654 -11.44 -2.23 19.96
N PHE A 655 -10.45 -2.52 19.12
CA PHE A 655 -10.12 -1.80 17.90
C PHE A 655 -9.17 -2.65 17.06
N SER A 656 -9.17 -2.45 15.73
CA SER A 656 -8.07 -2.89 14.88
C SER A 656 -7.18 -1.69 14.49
N PHE A 657 -5.92 -1.95 14.15
CA PHE A 657 -5.02 -0.91 13.65
C PHE A 657 -4.06 -1.44 12.60
N ASN A 658 -3.70 -0.59 11.64
CA ASN A 658 -2.62 -0.78 10.69
C ASN A 658 -1.75 0.49 10.73
N ALA A 659 -0.46 0.36 11.03
CA ALA A 659 0.43 1.51 11.21
C ALA A 659 1.33 1.71 9.99
N ASP A 660 1.39 2.92 9.45
CA ASP A 660 2.25 3.27 8.30
C ASP A 660 3.73 3.30 8.70
N SER A 661 3.98 3.58 9.98
CA SER A 661 5.30 3.42 10.59
C SER A 661 5.19 2.93 12.04
N VAL A 662 6.22 2.21 12.49
CA VAL A 662 6.27 1.63 13.85
C VAL A 662 7.51 2.08 14.65
N ASN A 663 8.27 3.05 14.14
CA ASN A 663 9.56 3.48 14.71
C ASN A 663 9.43 4.59 15.76
N ALA A 664 8.51 5.53 15.53
CA ALA A 664 8.16 6.59 16.46
C ALA A 664 7.37 6.02 17.65
N ARG A 665 6.91 6.87 18.57
CA ARG A 665 5.86 6.49 19.54
C ARG A 665 4.56 7.08 19.04
N GLN A 666 3.55 6.22 18.89
CA GLN A 666 2.26 6.57 18.29
C GLN A 666 1.15 5.90 19.10
N GLY A 667 0.24 6.69 19.66
CA GLY A 667 -0.87 6.25 20.49
C GLY A 667 -2.04 5.73 19.66
N LEU A 668 -2.58 4.59 20.04
CA LEU A 668 -3.71 3.96 19.36
C LEU A 668 -5.02 4.40 20.01
N MET A 669 -5.10 4.28 21.34
CA MET A 669 -6.30 4.61 22.10
C MET A 669 -5.92 4.97 23.55
N SER A 670 -6.61 5.95 24.14
CA SER A 670 -6.30 6.47 25.46
C SER A 670 -7.54 6.95 26.20
N LYS A 671 -7.59 6.73 27.51
CA LYS A 671 -8.54 7.33 28.45
C LYS A 671 -7.80 7.58 29.77
N ASP A 672 -6.96 8.61 29.74
CA ASP A 672 -5.75 8.74 30.56
C ASP A 672 -5.46 10.20 30.92
N ALA A 673 -4.70 10.42 31.99
CA ALA A 673 -4.23 11.72 32.44
C ALA A 673 -2.88 11.62 33.15
N SER A 674 -2.23 12.76 33.45
CA SER A 674 -0.83 12.75 33.89
C SER A 674 -0.59 11.96 35.19
N GLY A 675 0.03 10.78 35.04
CA GLY A 675 0.38 9.87 36.14
C GLY A 675 -0.85 9.14 36.68
N TYR A 676 -1.20 9.41 37.92
CA TYR A 676 -2.41 8.90 38.60
C TYR A 676 -3.35 10.07 38.98
N ALA A 677 -3.40 11.10 38.14
CA ALA A 677 -4.44 12.12 38.24
C ALA A 677 -5.83 11.48 38.03
N GLY A 678 -6.92 12.19 38.32
CA GLY A 678 -8.29 11.73 38.02
C GLY A 678 -8.83 10.56 38.86
N GLY A 679 -7.98 9.86 39.60
CA GLY A 679 -8.28 8.57 40.23
C GLY A 679 -7.25 7.53 39.80
N GLY A 680 -6.77 7.64 38.56
CA GLY A 680 -5.70 6.82 38.00
C GLY A 680 -6.16 5.47 37.45
N ASP A 681 -7.46 5.28 37.25
CA ASP A 681 -8.08 4.14 36.53
C ASP A 681 -7.90 4.27 35.01
N HIS A 682 -6.67 4.47 34.56
CA HIS A 682 -6.36 4.89 33.20
C HIS A 682 -6.14 3.73 32.23
N PHE A 683 -6.41 3.99 30.95
CA PHE A 683 -6.05 3.11 29.83
C PHE A 683 -5.21 3.86 28.79
N SER A 684 -4.16 3.23 28.28
CA SER A 684 -3.41 3.70 27.10
C SER A 684 -2.87 2.51 26.29
N ALA A 685 -3.07 2.53 24.97
CA ALA A 685 -2.45 1.64 24.01
C ALA A 685 -1.59 2.44 23.02
N TRP A 686 -0.39 1.96 22.69
CA TRP A 686 0.51 2.62 21.73
C TRP A 686 1.48 1.64 21.06
N VAL A 687 1.97 1.99 19.87
CA VAL A 687 3.11 1.32 19.24
C VAL A 687 4.39 2.12 19.46
N HIS A 688 5.50 1.43 19.71
CA HIS A 688 6.84 2.01 19.69
C HIS A 688 7.92 0.99 19.32
N LYS A 689 8.73 1.28 18.30
CA LYS A 689 9.83 0.43 17.79
C LYS A 689 9.41 -1.01 17.54
N GLY A 690 8.33 -1.18 16.76
CA GLY A 690 7.77 -2.49 16.41
C GLY A 690 7.26 -3.30 17.60
N THR A 691 6.86 -2.62 18.67
CA THR A 691 6.27 -3.23 19.88
C THR A 691 4.97 -2.51 20.22
N LEU A 692 3.87 -3.26 20.30
CA LEU A 692 2.60 -2.82 20.86
C LEU A 692 2.71 -2.85 22.39
N TYR A 693 2.22 -1.79 23.03
CA TYR A 693 2.07 -1.67 24.46
C TYR A 693 0.60 -1.39 24.78
N VAL A 694 0.06 -2.08 25.78
CA VAL A 694 -1.28 -1.81 26.34
C VAL A 694 -1.14 -1.70 27.86
N ARG A 695 -1.54 -0.56 28.42
CA ARG A 695 -1.39 -0.22 29.84
C ARG A 695 -2.73 0.07 30.48
N PHE A 696 -2.92 -0.51 31.66
CA PHE A 696 -3.98 -0.25 32.61
C PHE A 696 -3.37 0.32 33.91
N GLN A 697 -4.10 1.15 34.64
CA GLN A 697 -3.68 1.70 35.94
C GLN A 697 -4.82 1.61 36.98
N ASP A 698 -4.50 1.61 38.28
CA ASP A 698 -5.48 1.60 39.41
C ASP A 698 -5.23 2.70 40.47
N GLY A 699 -4.63 3.82 40.06
CA GLY A 699 -4.29 4.93 40.96
C GLY A 699 -3.03 4.73 41.83
N GLU A 700 -2.55 3.49 42.00
CA GLU A 700 -1.30 3.20 42.69
C GLU A 700 -0.33 2.35 41.85
N ASN A 701 -0.83 1.50 40.95
CA ASN A 701 -0.07 0.51 40.19
C ASN A 701 -0.37 0.59 38.68
N ASP A 702 0.56 0.06 37.88
CA ASP A 702 0.44 -0.12 36.43
C ASP A 702 0.44 -1.62 36.11
N ALA A 703 -0.43 -2.05 35.19
CA ALA A 703 -0.31 -3.33 34.49
C ALA A 703 -0.08 -3.05 33.00
N THR A 704 1.11 -3.39 32.50
CA THR A 704 1.48 -3.21 31.09
C THR A 704 1.67 -4.57 30.42
N PHE A 705 1.15 -4.70 29.21
CA PHE A 705 1.33 -5.83 28.31
C PHE A 705 2.12 -5.38 27.09
N GLU A 706 3.01 -6.23 26.57
CA GLU A 706 3.92 -5.91 25.47
C GLU A 706 3.89 -7.03 24.42
N ALA A 707 3.70 -6.69 23.14
CA ALA A 707 3.79 -7.61 22.01
C ALA A 707 4.76 -7.05 20.96
N GLY A 708 5.87 -7.74 20.74
CA GLY A 708 6.88 -7.36 19.74
C GLY A 708 6.57 -7.87 18.34
N ASN A 709 7.38 -7.46 17.36
CA ASN A 709 7.24 -7.77 15.93
C ASN A 709 5.99 -7.16 15.26
N ILE A 710 5.49 -6.04 15.79
CA ILE A 710 4.54 -5.20 15.06
C ILE A 710 5.28 -4.62 13.84
N LYS A 711 4.79 -4.92 12.65
CA LYS A 711 5.30 -4.41 11.37
C LYS A 711 4.44 -3.23 10.92
N ALA A 712 5.01 -2.34 10.13
CA ALA A 712 4.22 -1.38 9.37
C ALA A 712 3.43 -2.08 8.26
N ASN A 713 2.34 -1.46 7.80
CA ASN A 713 1.48 -1.94 6.71
C ASN A 713 0.91 -3.37 6.95
N GLN A 714 0.63 -3.69 8.21
CA GLN A 714 -0.01 -4.93 8.64
C GLN A 714 -1.10 -4.61 9.68
N THR A 715 -2.31 -5.14 9.46
CA THR A 715 -3.42 -5.00 10.42
C THR A 715 -3.24 -5.92 11.63
N TYR A 716 -3.59 -5.40 12.81
CA TYR A 716 -3.62 -6.08 14.10
C TYR A 716 -4.93 -5.76 14.82
N GLU A 717 -5.52 -6.76 15.48
CA GLU A 717 -6.77 -6.63 16.25
C GLU A 717 -6.44 -6.68 17.75
N VAL A 718 -6.93 -5.72 18.53
CA VAL A 718 -6.65 -5.61 19.97
C VAL A 718 -7.96 -5.71 20.75
N THR A 719 -8.07 -6.71 21.62
CA THR A 719 -9.17 -6.81 22.60
C THR A 719 -8.60 -6.67 24.01
N ALA A 720 -8.89 -5.57 24.68
CA ALA A 720 -8.50 -5.31 26.07
C ALA A 720 -9.72 -5.41 26.98
N TYR A 721 -9.58 -5.95 28.20
CA TYR A 721 -10.70 -6.03 29.15
C TYR A 721 -10.26 -5.79 30.60
N PHE A 722 -11.21 -5.36 31.42
CA PHE A 722 -11.04 -5.20 32.86
C PHE A 722 -12.29 -5.71 33.61
N GLN A 723 -12.08 -6.48 34.68
CA GLN A 723 -13.14 -7.02 35.55
C GLN A 723 -12.60 -7.39 36.94
N GLN A 724 -13.34 -7.05 38.00
CA GLN A 724 -13.23 -7.70 39.33
C GLN A 724 -11.80 -7.92 39.91
N GLY A 725 -10.85 -7.02 39.61
CA GLY A 725 -9.46 -7.13 40.06
C GLY A 725 -8.51 -7.83 39.08
N GLU A 726 -8.91 -8.08 37.83
CA GLU A 726 -8.11 -8.61 36.74
C GLU A 726 -8.26 -7.74 35.48
N VAL A 727 -7.15 -7.57 34.76
CA VAL A 727 -7.10 -6.98 33.41
C VAL A 727 -6.42 -7.96 32.45
N GLY A 728 -6.78 -7.93 31.17
CA GLY A 728 -6.18 -8.79 30.16
C GLY A 728 -6.23 -8.20 28.76
N VAL A 729 -5.41 -8.76 27.86
CA VAL A 729 -5.24 -8.30 26.47
C VAL A 729 -5.14 -9.50 25.55
N TYR A 730 -5.85 -9.44 24.43
CA TYR A 730 -5.70 -10.30 23.26
C TYR A 730 -5.11 -9.50 22.10
N LEU A 731 -4.33 -10.16 21.26
CA LEU A 731 -3.82 -9.65 19.98
C LEU A 731 -4.14 -10.69 18.90
N ASN A 732 -4.89 -10.30 17.86
CA ASN A 732 -5.34 -11.19 16.78
C ASN A 732 -6.02 -12.47 17.34
N GLY A 733 -6.89 -12.31 18.32
CA GLY A 733 -7.57 -13.39 19.04
C GLY A 733 -6.72 -14.22 20.03
N GLU A 734 -5.38 -14.10 20.04
CA GLU A 734 -4.50 -14.81 20.98
C GLU A 734 -4.34 -14.04 22.30
N LEU A 735 -4.49 -14.72 23.44
CA LEU A 735 -4.33 -14.12 24.77
C LEU A 735 -2.87 -13.76 25.04
N LEU A 736 -2.55 -12.46 25.01
CA LEU A 736 -1.23 -11.93 25.36
C LEU A 736 -0.93 -12.08 26.87
N GLY A 737 -1.97 -12.00 27.71
CA GLY A 737 -1.90 -12.38 29.13
C GLY A 737 -2.99 -11.75 29.99
N THR A 738 -2.95 -12.06 31.29
CA THR A 738 -3.76 -11.39 32.34
C THR A 738 -2.88 -10.94 33.51
N GLN A 739 -3.32 -9.90 34.23
CA GLN A 739 -2.66 -9.37 35.42
C GLN A 739 -3.70 -8.95 36.48
N THR A 740 -3.35 -9.11 37.76
CA THR A 740 -4.20 -8.65 38.87
C THR A 740 -4.04 -7.14 39.07
N LEU A 741 -5.08 -6.37 38.74
CA LEU A 741 -5.16 -4.92 38.88
C LEU A 741 -6.63 -4.53 39.14
N THR A 742 -6.91 -3.61 40.07
CA THR A 742 -8.30 -3.23 40.41
C THR A 742 -8.68 -1.94 39.71
N MET A 743 -8.97 -2.03 38.41
CA MET A 743 -9.37 -0.89 37.58
C MET A 743 -10.89 -0.75 37.48
N ASP A 744 -11.39 0.47 37.61
CA ASP A 744 -12.81 0.82 37.56
C ASP A 744 -13.00 2.20 36.90
N TRP A 745 -13.71 2.27 35.76
CA TRP A 745 -13.98 3.52 35.05
C TRP A 745 -15.14 4.33 35.62
N THR A 746 -15.84 3.88 36.66
CA THR A 746 -16.99 4.58 37.27
C THR A 746 -16.67 6.03 37.68
N ASP A 747 -15.45 6.30 38.16
CA ASP A 747 -15.00 7.66 38.52
C ASP A 747 -14.04 8.28 37.46
N ASN A 748 -13.72 7.57 36.35
CA ASN A 748 -12.80 8.06 35.32
C ASN A 748 -13.50 9.10 34.40
N ALA A 749 -13.34 10.37 34.75
CA ALA A 749 -13.85 11.52 34.00
C ALA A 749 -12.96 11.99 32.83
N GLU A 750 -11.91 11.24 32.46
CA GLU A 750 -10.97 11.63 31.42
C GLU A 750 -11.57 11.52 30.00
N TYR A 751 -11.09 12.36 29.07
CA TYR A 751 -11.43 12.26 27.65
C TYR A 751 -11.04 10.90 27.10
N LEU A 752 -11.87 10.35 26.22
CA LEU A 752 -11.50 9.22 25.37
C LEU A 752 -10.83 9.78 24.11
N GLN A 753 -9.66 9.26 23.77
CA GLN A 753 -8.88 9.68 22.61
C GLN A 753 -8.56 8.47 21.73
N VAL A 754 -8.78 8.58 20.42
CA VAL A 754 -8.38 7.58 19.41
C VAL A 754 -7.35 8.22 18.47
N GLY A 755 -6.27 7.49 18.17
CA GLY A 755 -5.15 7.97 17.36
C GLY A 755 -4.11 8.80 18.13
N GLY A 756 -4.11 8.79 19.47
CA GLY A 756 -3.04 9.40 20.27
C GLY A 756 -3.16 9.18 21.77
N LEU A 757 -2.26 9.80 22.54
CA LEU A 757 -2.14 9.60 24.00
C LEU A 757 -2.51 10.85 24.81
N GLY A 758 -3.51 10.69 25.69
CA GLY A 758 -3.94 11.68 26.68
C GLY A 758 -3.13 11.69 27.98
N TRP A 759 -2.23 10.74 28.20
CA TRP A 759 -1.42 10.54 29.43
C TRP A 759 -0.54 11.73 29.91
N ALA A 760 -0.58 12.86 29.22
CA ALA A 760 0.08 14.11 29.57
C ALA A 760 -0.90 15.25 29.90
N SER A 761 -2.21 14.99 29.86
CA SER A 761 -3.29 15.94 30.17
C SER A 761 -3.39 16.23 31.67
N ALA A 762 -4.13 17.28 32.01
CA ALA A 762 -4.73 17.40 33.33
C ALA A 762 -6.06 16.63 33.38
N THR A 763 -6.53 16.31 34.59
CA THR A 763 -7.83 15.63 34.76
C THR A 763 -8.99 16.40 34.14
N GLY A 764 -9.73 15.72 33.26
CA GLY A 764 -10.85 16.24 32.49
C GLY A 764 -10.44 17.17 31.35
N ASP A 765 -9.20 17.07 30.85
CA ASP A 765 -8.64 17.94 29.80
C ASP A 765 -8.37 17.14 28.52
N ASP A 766 -8.43 17.79 27.35
CA ASP A 766 -8.38 17.16 26.03
C ASP A 766 -6.97 17.14 25.39
N ALA A 767 -5.95 17.47 26.19
CA ALA A 767 -4.57 17.64 25.75
C ALA A 767 -3.89 16.30 25.39
N VAL A 768 -3.50 16.18 24.12
CA VAL A 768 -3.00 14.94 23.50
C VAL A 768 -1.58 15.06 22.93
N LYS A 769 -0.90 13.91 22.78
CA LYS A 769 0.46 13.76 22.24
C LYS A 769 0.61 12.44 21.49
N ASP A 770 1.79 12.23 20.90
CA ASP A 770 2.20 10.95 20.30
C ASP A 770 1.16 10.46 19.28
N ALA A 771 0.84 11.28 18.27
CA ALA A 771 -0.24 11.00 17.31
C ALA A 771 0.06 9.79 16.41
N PHE A 772 -0.97 9.06 16.02
CA PHE A 772 -0.92 7.88 15.17
C PHE A 772 -0.77 8.22 13.69
N ASP A 773 -0.15 7.31 12.94
CA ASP A 773 0.12 7.41 11.50
C ASP A 773 -0.25 6.05 10.89
N GLY A 774 -1.28 6.03 10.04
CA GLY A 774 -1.99 4.85 9.54
C GLY A 774 -3.47 4.77 9.99
N THR A 775 -4.10 3.63 9.75
CA THR A 775 -5.53 3.37 9.99
C THR A 775 -5.82 2.77 11.37
N ILE A 776 -6.89 3.22 12.04
CA ILE A 776 -7.54 2.51 13.16
C ILE A 776 -9.00 2.27 12.79
N SER A 777 -9.48 1.03 12.92
CA SER A 777 -10.83 0.65 12.49
C SER A 777 -11.62 0.01 13.63
N ASP A 778 -12.95 0.10 13.52
CA ASP A 778 -13.91 -0.66 14.34
C ASP A 778 -13.72 -0.49 15.85
N VAL A 779 -13.48 0.74 16.30
CA VAL A 779 -13.27 1.04 17.72
C VAL A 779 -14.57 0.84 18.47
N ALA A 780 -14.59 -0.05 19.47
CA ALA A 780 -15.77 -0.33 20.27
C ALA A 780 -15.43 -0.40 21.77
N ILE A 781 -16.35 0.09 22.62
CA ILE A 781 -16.29 -0.07 24.08
C ILE A 781 -17.60 -0.68 24.55
N PHE A 782 -17.54 -1.70 25.38
CA PHE A 782 -18.69 -2.44 25.93
C PHE A 782 -18.70 -2.40 27.45
N ASP A 783 -19.90 -2.42 28.06
CA ASP A 783 -20.12 -2.48 29.51
C ASP A 783 -20.13 -3.92 30.09
N GLU A 784 -19.88 -4.92 29.25
CA GLU A 784 -19.68 -6.32 29.62
C GLU A 784 -18.30 -6.83 29.14
N VAL A 785 -17.85 -7.95 29.71
CA VAL A 785 -16.61 -8.63 29.30
C VAL A 785 -16.90 -9.68 28.24
N TYR A 786 -16.37 -9.45 27.04
CA TYR A 786 -16.49 -10.33 25.87
C TYR A 786 -15.17 -11.06 25.58
N THR A 787 -15.25 -12.29 25.09
CA THR A 787 -14.11 -12.94 24.45
C THR A 787 -13.91 -12.37 23.04
N PRO A 788 -12.74 -12.51 22.40
CA PRO A 788 -12.57 -12.09 21.00
C PRO A 788 -13.64 -12.69 20.09
N GLN A 789 -13.99 -13.97 20.28
CA GLN A 789 -15.06 -14.63 19.52
C GLN A 789 -16.46 -14.03 19.74
N ASP A 790 -16.73 -13.45 20.92
CA ASP A 790 -17.99 -12.75 21.16
C ASP A 790 -17.98 -11.35 20.52
N VAL A 791 -16.81 -10.70 20.45
CA VAL A 791 -16.61 -9.40 19.78
C VAL A 791 -16.75 -9.55 18.26
N ASP A 792 -16.13 -10.56 17.65
CA ASP A 792 -16.22 -10.88 16.21
C ASP A 792 -17.66 -11.19 15.73
N LEU A 793 -18.61 -11.41 16.66
CA LEU A 793 -20.02 -11.68 16.39
C LEU A 793 -20.94 -10.45 16.54
N ILE A 794 -20.42 -9.32 17.05
CA ILE A 794 -21.21 -8.10 17.36
C ILE A 794 -20.61 -6.80 16.79
N VAL A 795 -19.39 -6.86 16.27
CA VAL A 795 -18.66 -5.81 15.55
C VAL A 795 -18.70 -6.10 14.05
#